data_AF-A0A0B7N9K1-F1
#
_entry.id   AF-A0A0B7N9K1-F1
#
_cell.length_a   1.000
_cell.length_b   1.000
_cell.length_c   1.000
_cell.angle_alpha   90.00
_cell.angle_beta   90.00
_cell.angle_gamma   90.00
#
_symmetry.space_group_name_H-M   'P 1'
#
loop_
_entity.id
_entity.type
_entity.pdbx_description
1 polymer ?
#
loop_
_entity_poly.entity_id
_entity_poly.type
_entity_poly.pdbx_seq_one_letter_code
_entity_poly.pdbx_strand_id
1 'polypeptide(L)'
;MTEEESHPESSTERRIMTIKSTIQNIWKSNYIEPLHKLVDITNHLVTHTYFFIKYIFLQEMKNTNEAFDMNAYVNKKFFVEVFLSLIERQVRDGAKTGKSRLGNDVLLFRALINAHKDSYFRLAKYTPPKLTNAQQIALYECEKIHTAYINNIRKHFGNRLRMFLNFCCKIKQRSADIRTRMTKARYSEANIRDVIYRTVTQPSNAIKDQASQKLVPSDSSLSSEHLGQVESFLAMYPAEYNFQKSSIYYDLKANPQSHFKAFYKLTELCQLNNLKNFHCFPLRTSFVPAYMTLDAKIANYHILKNKSMKEDKMTIWGLVCDLQNKAMKDQGTLKFHGTIETDGIAASVLKQNFPTSRKRPGGGEGGSGGEDEDQPQYVESLTMAQHQEIQGRCVLIDPNRRDLLFCMKESSTISRKQLYRHTQVCRNKQLRHFKKLQKKLKPESVRLAELALSETKSSSVDSVAFVNYVTIRAEHEDILYEYYGNETADFTQDFDWDIKHEFNIRNQKNLYWGHFFIAQYKGLFPENCIDTLDDRTNLQLQINYLEVMLSQSHVKKRISQDILDRLSLFASETFIWSQRNHTQEDLKEKLNETEELVNSELKLLNLLPFRKMRFSLKVYSKQNDANLVRSLRSKFGADCVLILGNWSAPTTKFHEPIRNKGLIKMLQKNGFTLFLIDEFKTSSVCPDCEGGLQKFKTIPNPRPYQREKMPKVTCNGLLKCKNHSTPKLWNRDVAAVGKNVSIHFLFILEQMTTEQKGQSTSNIRSGHELNQEKLEVYLLKHVEGFKSPLNISQFQFGQSNPTYLLKDGNQQQYVLRKKPPGALLSSTAHAVEREYRIIHALGTKTDVPVPKVYVLCEDIEVIGTPFYVMEFLAGRIYEDCRMLSIPFEERKQLWFSAIETLAKLHRVDFKAIGLETYGRHSGFYDRQMKSLGKVSQAQAITKDENGNTVGPIPRLDEMFAWFRKNQVKDQATIVHGDFKIDNMIFHPTEPRVIGVLDWELSTIGHPLSDLSNLLQPFYVPASDDASFGMLGFKNSKEPLPVPEANELIQHYCTTLGQPYPIDRWMFAVSFSFFRLAVILQGIAARVARKQASSAQARSYADRFRPVAKMGLDIIDDHPGSKL
;
A
#
# COMPACT_ATOMS: atom_id res chain seq x y z
N MET A 1 -45.35 -42.93 -26.95
CA MET A 1 -45.74 -41.63 -26.38
C MET A 1 -45.97 -41.88 -24.90
N THR A 2 -45.12 -41.50 -23.96
CA THR A 2 -44.19 -40.38 -23.89
C THR A 2 -42.99 -40.79 -23.03
N GLU A 3 -41.78 -40.64 -23.55
CA GLU A 3 -40.52 -40.73 -22.81
C GLU A 3 -40.31 -39.37 -22.10
N GLU A 4 -40.33 -39.38 -20.77
CA GLU A 4 -39.75 -38.30 -19.96
C GLU A 4 -38.28 -38.63 -19.72
N GLU A 5 -37.42 -37.83 -20.34
CA GLU A 5 -35.97 -37.92 -20.28
C GLU A 5 -35.44 -37.67 -18.86
N SER A 6 -34.64 -38.62 -18.39
CA SER A 6 -33.77 -38.55 -17.23
C SER A 6 -32.74 -37.42 -17.36
N HIS A 7 -32.85 -36.40 -16.51
CA HIS A 7 -31.71 -35.51 -16.23
C HIS A 7 -30.67 -36.23 -15.36
N PRO A 8 -29.37 -36.20 -15.71
CA PRO A 8 -28.33 -36.81 -14.88
C PRO A 8 -28.14 -36.01 -13.59
N GLU A 9 -28.16 -36.70 -12.44
CA GLU A 9 -27.80 -36.14 -11.14
C GLU A 9 -26.46 -35.40 -11.25
N SER A 10 -26.49 -34.09 -11.04
CA SER A 10 -25.29 -33.25 -11.01
C SER A 10 -24.32 -33.83 -9.97
N SER A 11 -23.11 -34.20 -10.38
CA SER A 11 -22.04 -34.62 -9.47
C SER A 11 -21.82 -33.52 -8.43
N THR A 12 -22.28 -33.73 -7.19
CA THR A 12 -21.98 -32.80 -6.09
C THR A 12 -20.47 -32.72 -5.90
N GLU A 13 -19.91 -31.59 -6.31
CA GLU A 13 -18.51 -31.21 -6.20
C GLU A 13 -17.94 -31.52 -4.79
N ARG A 14 -16.77 -32.15 -4.70
CA ARG A 14 -16.14 -32.50 -3.41
C ARG A 14 -15.67 -31.23 -2.71
N ARG A 15 -16.31 -30.88 -1.59
CA ARG A 15 -16.01 -29.67 -0.82
C ARG A 15 -15.40 -30.03 0.53
N ILE A 16 -14.35 -29.30 0.90
CA ILE A 16 -13.68 -29.38 2.20
C ILE A 16 -13.61 -27.97 2.79
N MET A 17 -13.96 -27.84 4.07
CA MET A 17 -13.91 -26.59 4.81
C MET A 17 -13.26 -26.80 6.17
N THR A 18 -12.44 -25.83 6.58
CA THR A 18 -11.83 -25.83 7.91
C THR A 18 -12.40 -24.68 8.75
N ILE A 19 -13.03 -25.01 9.88
CA ILE A 19 -13.54 -24.03 10.84
C ILE A 19 -12.57 -23.90 12.00
N LYS A 20 -12.20 -22.67 12.36
CA LYS A 20 -11.30 -22.39 13.48
C LYS A 20 -12.10 -22.07 14.75
N SER A 21 -11.74 -22.70 15.86
CA SER A 21 -12.32 -22.49 17.19
C SER A 21 -11.23 -22.51 18.27
N THR A 22 -11.60 -22.27 19.53
CA THR A 22 -10.76 -22.51 20.71
C THR A 22 -11.13 -23.84 21.34
N ILE A 23 -10.16 -24.52 21.95
CA ILE A 23 -10.39 -25.79 22.66
C ILE A 23 -11.39 -25.60 23.80
N GLN A 24 -11.30 -24.50 24.55
CA GLN A 24 -12.26 -24.14 25.60
C GLN A 24 -13.73 -24.12 25.12
N ASN A 25 -13.98 -23.81 23.86
CA ASN A 25 -15.35 -23.70 23.34
C ASN A 25 -15.92 -25.04 22.87
N ILE A 26 -15.07 -25.97 22.42
CA ILE A 26 -15.51 -27.21 21.75
C ILE A 26 -15.20 -28.47 22.57
N TRP A 27 -14.32 -28.39 23.56
CA TRP A 27 -13.84 -29.52 24.34
C TRP A 27 -14.47 -29.51 25.72
N LYS A 28 -14.86 -30.68 26.24
CA LYS A 28 -15.40 -30.76 27.60
C LYS A 28 -14.29 -30.59 28.63
N SER A 29 -14.56 -29.85 29.71
CA SER A 29 -13.60 -29.44 30.74
C SER A 29 -12.74 -30.60 31.26
N ASN A 30 -13.35 -31.75 31.53
CA ASN A 30 -12.69 -32.91 32.14
C ASN A 30 -11.61 -33.54 31.24
N TYR A 31 -11.59 -33.23 29.94
CA TYR A 31 -10.67 -33.82 28.98
C TYR A 31 -9.64 -32.81 28.43
N ILE A 32 -9.63 -31.56 28.93
CA ILE A 32 -8.69 -30.51 28.47
C ILE A 32 -7.26 -30.83 28.90
N GLU A 33 -7.04 -31.18 30.17
CA GLU A 33 -5.69 -31.50 30.67
C GLU A 33 -5.08 -32.76 30.00
N PRO A 34 -5.81 -33.88 29.82
CA PRO A 34 -5.33 -35.00 29.00
C PRO A 34 -4.95 -34.59 27.57
N LEU A 35 -5.71 -33.69 26.95
CA LEU A 35 -5.40 -33.17 25.62
C LEU A 35 -4.10 -32.36 25.62
N HIS A 36 -3.90 -31.45 26.58
CA HIS A 36 -2.66 -30.67 26.68
C HIS A 36 -1.43 -31.58 26.82
N LYS A 37 -1.48 -32.57 27.73
CA LYS A 37 -0.39 -33.54 27.93
C LYS A 37 -0.07 -34.29 26.63
N LEU A 38 -1.10 -34.74 25.89
CA LEU A 38 -0.90 -35.44 24.62
C LEU A 38 -0.27 -34.53 23.55
N VAL A 39 -0.72 -33.27 23.46
CA VAL A 39 -0.18 -32.27 22.53
C VAL A 39 1.30 -32.01 22.82
N ASP A 40 1.66 -31.85 24.09
CA ASP A 40 3.02 -31.55 24.50
C ASP A 40 3.97 -32.72 24.20
N ILE A 41 3.58 -33.95 24.58
CA ILE A 41 4.34 -35.18 24.26
C ILE A 41 4.51 -35.33 22.75
N THR A 42 3.44 -35.15 21.97
CA THR A 42 3.50 -35.28 20.51
C THR A 42 4.43 -34.25 19.89
N ASN A 43 4.36 -33.00 20.35
CA ASN A 43 5.21 -31.93 19.83
C ASN A 43 6.69 -32.15 20.18
N HIS A 44 6.98 -32.62 21.40
CA HIS A 44 8.33 -33.00 21.81
C HIS A 44 8.87 -34.14 20.92
N LEU A 45 8.09 -35.20 20.70
CA LEU A 45 8.44 -36.31 19.79
C LEU A 45 8.69 -35.83 18.35
N VAL A 46 7.85 -34.95 17.81
CA VAL A 46 8.03 -34.40 16.46
C VAL A 46 9.34 -33.59 16.37
N THR A 47 9.65 -32.78 17.37
CA THR A 47 10.92 -32.01 17.42
C THR A 47 12.12 -32.95 17.38
N HIS A 48 12.15 -33.95 18.26
CA HIS A 48 13.25 -34.92 18.31
C HIS A 48 13.29 -35.83 17.08
N THR A 49 12.15 -36.10 16.43
CA THR A 49 12.14 -36.83 15.14
C THR A 49 12.91 -36.05 14.08
N TYR A 50 12.67 -34.73 13.92
CA TYR A 50 13.45 -33.90 13.00
C TYR A 50 14.94 -33.88 13.33
N PHE A 51 15.28 -33.68 14.61
CA PHE A 51 16.67 -33.60 15.04
C PHE A 51 17.40 -34.92 14.88
N PHE A 52 16.75 -36.03 15.21
CA PHE A 52 17.37 -37.35 15.13
C PHE A 52 17.56 -37.79 13.68
N ILE A 53 16.59 -37.55 12.79
CA ILE A 53 16.76 -37.76 11.34
C ILE A 53 17.97 -36.98 10.83
N LYS A 54 18.06 -35.68 11.16
CA LYS A 54 19.19 -34.86 10.75
C LYS A 54 20.51 -35.39 11.33
N TYR A 55 20.53 -35.76 12.61
CA TYR A 55 21.71 -36.32 13.26
C TYR A 55 22.21 -37.57 12.54
N ILE A 56 21.33 -38.56 12.28
CA ILE A 56 21.65 -39.79 11.55
C ILE A 56 22.26 -39.44 10.19
N PHE A 57 21.61 -38.57 9.41
CA PHE A 57 22.12 -38.22 8.08
C PHE A 57 23.47 -37.52 8.13
N LEU A 58 23.73 -36.65 9.10
CA LEU A 58 25.03 -36.01 9.24
C LEU A 58 26.13 -37.00 9.64
N GLN A 59 25.84 -37.95 10.55
CA GLN A 59 26.81 -39.00 10.91
C GLN A 59 27.12 -39.91 9.73
N GLU A 60 26.10 -40.40 9.03
CA GLU A 60 26.30 -41.31 7.88
C GLU A 60 27.02 -40.63 6.71
N MET A 61 26.67 -39.39 6.39
CA MET A 61 27.36 -38.65 5.32
C MET A 61 28.84 -38.41 5.64
N LYS A 62 29.15 -38.15 6.92
CA LYS A 62 30.54 -37.99 7.40
C LYS A 62 31.31 -39.32 7.39
N ASN A 63 30.69 -40.41 7.86
CA ASN A 63 31.37 -41.70 8.03
C ASN A 63 31.58 -42.45 6.71
N THR A 64 30.67 -42.29 5.75
CA THR A 64 30.71 -43.01 4.46
C THR A 64 31.33 -42.19 3.32
N ASN A 65 31.88 -41.01 3.61
CA ASN A 65 32.43 -40.08 2.63
C ASN A 65 31.48 -39.89 1.42
N GLU A 66 30.22 -39.56 1.72
CA GLU A 66 29.15 -39.36 0.73
C GLU A 66 28.66 -40.62 -0.01
N ALA A 67 29.10 -41.83 0.33
CA ALA A 67 28.56 -43.05 -0.29
C ALA A 67 27.12 -43.37 0.15
N PHE A 68 26.71 -42.94 1.34
CA PHE A 68 25.35 -43.12 1.87
C PHE A 68 24.28 -42.59 0.90
N ASP A 69 23.30 -43.44 0.55
CA ASP A 69 22.16 -43.05 -0.28
C ASP A 69 21.04 -42.44 0.57
N MET A 70 21.22 -41.17 0.93
CA MET A 70 20.24 -40.40 1.69
C MET A 70 18.84 -40.37 1.05
N ASN A 71 18.76 -40.39 -0.29
CA ASN A 71 17.48 -40.26 -0.99
C ASN A 71 16.54 -41.44 -0.67
N ALA A 72 17.08 -42.65 -0.51
CA ALA A 72 16.32 -43.84 -0.14
C ALA A 72 15.66 -43.75 1.24
N TYR A 73 16.21 -42.95 2.17
CA TYR A 73 15.72 -42.83 3.55
C TYR A 73 14.77 -41.64 3.77
N VAL A 74 14.69 -40.68 2.85
CA VAL A 74 13.74 -39.55 2.95
C VAL A 74 12.35 -39.99 2.51
N ASN A 75 11.75 -40.88 3.29
CA ASN A 75 10.42 -41.43 3.04
C ASN A 75 9.62 -41.58 4.35
N LYS A 76 8.29 -41.71 4.20
CA LYS A 76 7.38 -41.83 5.35
C LYS A 76 7.71 -43.02 6.26
N LYS A 77 8.04 -44.18 5.71
CA LYS A 77 8.27 -45.41 6.49
C LYS A 77 9.46 -45.23 7.43
N PHE A 78 10.57 -44.69 6.93
CA PHE A 78 11.74 -44.38 7.75
C PHE A 78 11.39 -43.38 8.87
N PHE A 79 10.69 -42.30 8.55
CA PHE A 79 10.33 -41.28 9.55
C PHE A 79 9.40 -41.82 10.65
N VAL A 80 8.50 -42.74 10.32
CA VAL A 80 7.66 -43.44 11.30
C VAL A 80 8.51 -44.31 12.24
N GLU A 81 9.48 -45.07 11.70
CA GLU A 81 10.36 -45.89 12.54
C GLU A 81 11.26 -45.03 13.43
N VAL A 82 11.74 -43.87 12.95
CA VAL A 82 12.47 -42.91 13.79
C VAL A 82 11.57 -42.40 14.93
N PHE A 83 10.35 -41.96 14.61
CA PHE A 83 9.39 -41.48 15.62
C PHE A 83 9.10 -42.54 16.69
N LEU A 84 8.86 -43.80 16.28
CA LEU A 84 8.57 -44.90 17.19
C LEU A 84 9.80 -45.38 17.96
N SER A 85 11.02 -45.06 17.51
CA SER A 85 12.23 -45.34 18.28
C SER A 85 12.42 -44.39 19.47
N LEU A 86 11.76 -43.22 19.43
CA LEU A 86 11.85 -42.16 20.43
C LEU A 86 10.89 -42.34 21.61
N ILE A 87 10.00 -43.32 21.58
CA ILE A 87 9.10 -43.66 22.69
C ILE A 87 9.68 -44.78 23.56
N GLU A 88 9.25 -44.83 24.81
CA GLU A 88 9.56 -45.95 25.70
C GLU A 88 8.96 -47.25 25.14
N ARG A 89 9.80 -48.28 24.95
CA ARG A 89 9.32 -49.59 24.48
C ARG A 89 8.55 -50.29 25.59
N GLN A 90 7.31 -50.69 25.33
CA GLN A 90 6.62 -51.64 26.20
C GLN A 90 7.26 -53.03 26.03
N VAL A 91 8.04 -53.44 27.01
CA VAL A 91 8.36 -54.86 27.20
C VAL A 91 7.11 -55.49 27.80
N ARG A 92 6.37 -56.28 27.02
CA ARG A 92 5.42 -57.24 27.58
C ARG A 92 6.18 -58.52 27.81
N ASP A 93 6.38 -58.87 29.07
CA ASP A 93 6.82 -60.16 29.62
C ASP A 93 7.24 -61.20 28.56
N GLY A 94 8.55 -61.24 28.27
CA GLY A 94 9.24 -62.39 27.67
C GLY A 94 8.88 -62.83 26.25
N ALA A 95 7.80 -62.33 25.63
CA ALA A 95 7.38 -62.79 24.31
C ALA A 95 7.63 -61.71 23.24
N LYS A 96 8.52 -62.02 22.30
CA LYS A 96 8.65 -61.31 21.00
C LYS A 96 7.26 -61.19 20.38
N THR A 97 6.65 -60.00 20.46
CA THR A 97 5.34 -59.75 19.87
C THR A 97 5.37 -60.06 18.39
N GLY A 98 4.55 -61.05 17.99
CA GLY A 98 4.00 -61.27 16.64
C GLY A 98 5.01 -61.25 15.49
N LYS A 99 5.26 -62.42 14.88
CA LYS A 99 5.86 -62.56 13.55
C LYS A 99 4.99 -61.84 12.50
N SER A 100 4.98 -60.51 12.47
CA SER A 100 4.82 -59.81 11.21
C SER A 100 6.14 -60.00 10.48
N ARG A 101 6.13 -60.55 9.26
CA ARG A 101 7.28 -60.49 8.37
C ARG A 101 7.54 -59.00 8.12
N LEU A 102 8.42 -58.39 8.92
CA LEU A 102 8.89 -57.04 8.70
C LEU A 102 9.55 -57.04 7.32
N GLY A 103 9.15 -56.12 6.44
CA GLY A 103 9.83 -55.97 5.15
C GLY A 103 11.30 -55.67 5.36
N ASN A 104 12.16 -56.14 4.45
CA ASN A 104 13.62 -55.98 4.54
C ASN A 104 14.04 -54.52 4.80
N ASP A 105 13.35 -53.55 4.18
CA ASP A 105 13.59 -52.11 4.37
C ASP A 105 13.43 -51.66 5.84
N VAL A 106 12.44 -52.20 6.56
CA VAL A 106 12.18 -51.82 7.97
C VAL A 106 13.27 -52.33 8.89
N LEU A 107 13.84 -53.51 8.60
CA LEU A 107 14.98 -54.05 9.33
C LEU A 107 16.21 -53.17 9.14
N LEU A 108 16.47 -52.74 7.90
CA LEU A 108 17.55 -51.80 7.58
C LEU A 108 17.37 -50.46 8.29
N PHE A 109 16.17 -49.88 8.26
CA PHE A 109 15.86 -48.64 8.98
C PHE A 109 16.15 -48.76 10.48
N ARG A 110 15.70 -49.84 11.12
CA ARG A 110 15.92 -50.05 12.55
C ARG A 110 17.39 -50.27 12.91
N ALA A 111 18.13 -50.99 12.09
CA ALA A 111 19.57 -51.18 12.29
C ALA A 111 20.29 -49.82 12.29
N LEU A 112 20.03 -49.00 11.26
CA LEU A 112 20.57 -47.66 11.15
C LEU A 112 20.18 -46.77 12.35
N ILE A 113 18.90 -46.77 12.73
CA ILE A 113 18.40 -45.97 13.86
C ILE A 113 19.08 -46.39 15.17
N ASN A 114 19.16 -47.68 15.46
CA ASN A 114 19.72 -48.18 16.71
C ASN A 114 21.22 -47.85 16.83
N ALA A 115 21.96 -47.80 15.73
CA ALA A 115 23.38 -47.45 15.73
C ALA A 115 23.65 -46.03 16.28
N HIS A 116 22.70 -45.11 16.11
CA HIS A 116 22.85 -43.70 16.49
C HIS A 116 22.05 -43.28 17.73
N LYS A 117 21.13 -44.12 18.18
CA LYS A 117 20.11 -43.79 19.18
C LYS A 117 20.69 -43.37 20.52
N ASP A 118 21.54 -44.19 21.13
CA ASP A 118 22.03 -43.94 22.49
C ASP A 118 22.96 -42.72 22.54
N SER A 119 23.75 -42.52 21.49
CA SER A 119 24.59 -41.34 21.33
C SER A 119 23.73 -40.07 21.27
N TYR A 120 22.70 -40.07 20.42
CA TYR A 120 21.78 -38.94 20.30
C TYR A 120 21.05 -38.66 21.64
N PHE A 121 20.61 -39.68 22.36
CA PHE A 121 19.86 -39.50 23.61
C PHE A 121 20.71 -38.82 24.69
N ARG A 122 21.98 -39.21 24.81
CA ARG A 122 22.92 -38.56 25.73
C ARG A 122 23.16 -37.10 25.35
N LEU A 123 23.42 -36.82 24.07
CA LEU A 123 23.71 -35.45 23.60
C LEU A 123 22.51 -34.52 23.73
N ALA A 124 21.31 -35.01 23.43
CA ALA A 124 20.08 -34.24 23.49
C ALA A 124 19.43 -34.21 24.88
N LYS A 125 20.07 -34.83 25.91
CA LYS A 125 19.47 -35.08 27.24
C LYS A 125 18.04 -35.62 27.14
N TYR A 126 17.79 -36.49 26.15
CA TYR A 126 16.44 -36.91 25.79
C TYR A 126 15.99 -38.12 26.61
N THR A 127 14.82 -37.99 27.25
CA THR A 127 14.16 -39.09 27.96
C THR A 127 12.93 -39.55 27.18
N PRO A 128 12.88 -40.81 26.71
CA PRO A 128 11.73 -41.33 25.96
C PRO A 128 10.42 -41.24 26.75
N PRO A 129 9.38 -40.56 26.24
CA PRO A 129 8.09 -40.52 26.91
C PRO A 129 7.32 -41.83 26.71
N LYS A 130 6.47 -42.14 27.70
CA LYS A 130 5.53 -43.27 27.63
C LYS A 130 4.32 -42.90 26.79
N LEU A 131 4.22 -43.46 25.58
CA LEU A 131 3.09 -43.23 24.68
C LEU A 131 2.64 -44.54 24.02
N THR A 132 1.66 -45.21 24.62
CA THR A 132 1.11 -46.47 24.08
C THR A 132 0.24 -46.23 22.85
N ASN A 133 0.19 -47.14 21.88
CA ASN A 133 -0.62 -46.98 20.66
C ASN A 133 -0.26 -45.71 19.83
N ALA A 134 1.03 -45.33 19.81
CA ALA A 134 1.52 -44.16 19.09
C ALA A 134 1.50 -44.29 17.54
N GLN A 135 1.25 -45.48 16.99
CA GLN A 135 1.31 -45.75 15.55
C GLN A 135 0.47 -44.77 14.72
N GLN A 136 -0.75 -44.50 15.17
CA GLN A 136 -1.66 -43.60 14.44
C GLN A 136 -1.15 -42.15 14.46
N ILE A 137 -0.59 -41.70 15.58
CA ILE A 137 0.01 -40.37 15.73
C ILE A 137 1.23 -40.26 14.80
N ALA A 138 2.13 -41.26 14.83
CA ALA A 138 3.30 -41.31 13.96
C ALA A 138 2.91 -41.24 12.47
N LEU A 139 1.87 -41.96 12.05
CA LEU A 139 1.41 -41.93 10.65
C LEU A 139 0.95 -40.54 10.17
N TYR A 140 0.36 -39.73 11.05
CA TYR A 140 -0.05 -38.36 10.73
C TYR A 140 1.12 -37.40 10.79
N GLU A 141 1.86 -37.40 11.89
CA GLU A 141 2.90 -36.41 12.11
C GLU A 141 4.12 -36.65 11.19
N CYS A 142 4.49 -37.91 10.92
CA CYS A 142 5.56 -38.22 9.96
C CYS A 142 5.17 -37.94 8.51
N GLU A 143 3.87 -37.97 8.15
CA GLU A 143 3.40 -37.49 6.84
C GLU A 143 3.63 -35.97 6.70
N LYS A 144 3.36 -35.21 7.76
CA LYS A 144 3.65 -33.77 7.80
C LYS A 144 5.16 -33.51 7.70
N ILE A 145 5.98 -34.29 8.41
CA ILE A 145 7.45 -34.23 8.33
C ILE A 145 7.94 -34.49 6.90
N HIS A 146 7.49 -35.58 6.27
CA HIS A 146 7.82 -35.92 4.89
C HIS A 146 7.39 -34.82 3.91
N THR A 147 6.18 -34.31 4.06
CA THR A 147 5.67 -33.19 3.27
C THR A 147 6.54 -31.94 3.45
N ALA A 148 7.03 -31.66 4.66
CA ALA A 148 7.95 -30.54 4.91
C ALA A 148 9.29 -30.70 4.18
N TYR A 149 9.86 -31.90 4.12
CA TYR A 149 11.08 -32.20 3.35
C TYR A 149 10.88 -31.94 1.85
N ILE A 150 9.81 -32.49 1.27
CA ILE A 150 9.49 -32.34 -0.15
C ILE A 150 9.21 -30.86 -0.51
N ASN A 151 8.47 -30.15 0.34
CA ASN A 151 8.20 -28.73 0.12
C ASN A 151 9.45 -27.87 0.28
N ASN A 152 10.34 -28.21 1.22
CA ASN A 152 11.59 -27.48 1.43
C ASN A 152 12.47 -27.53 0.18
N ILE A 153 12.70 -28.72 -0.38
CA ILE A 153 13.56 -28.87 -1.55
C ILE A 153 12.94 -28.21 -2.78
N ARG A 154 11.64 -28.45 -3.05
CA ARG A 154 10.92 -27.81 -4.17
C ARG A 154 10.97 -26.30 -4.12
N LYS A 155 10.91 -25.70 -2.92
CA LYS A 155 10.86 -24.25 -2.74
C LYS A 155 12.23 -23.58 -2.80
N HIS A 156 13.28 -24.26 -2.34
CA HIS A 156 14.56 -23.61 -2.05
C HIS A 156 15.71 -24.07 -2.94
N PHE A 157 15.71 -25.31 -3.43
CA PHE A 157 16.85 -25.90 -4.14
C PHE A 157 17.34 -25.04 -5.31
N GLY A 158 16.46 -24.70 -6.25
CA GLY A 158 16.85 -23.96 -7.46
C GLY A 158 17.44 -22.58 -7.18
N ASN A 159 16.92 -21.89 -6.15
CA ASN A 159 17.45 -20.60 -5.72
C ASN A 159 18.84 -20.72 -5.10
N ARG A 160 19.10 -21.79 -4.34
CA ARG A 160 20.41 -22.05 -3.74
C ARG A 160 21.43 -22.46 -4.78
N LEU A 161 21.04 -23.30 -5.74
CA LEU A 161 21.91 -23.70 -6.83
C LEU A 161 22.36 -22.49 -7.64
N ARG A 162 21.40 -21.62 -7.99
CA ARG A 162 21.70 -20.37 -8.70
C ARG A 162 22.59 -19.43 -7.89
N MET A 163 22.37 -19.32 -6.57
CA MET A 163 23.21 -18.52 -5.69
C MET A 163 24.66 -19.01 -5.71
N PHE A 164 24.87 -20.32 -5.59
CA PHE A 164 26.18 -20.97 -5.66
C PHE A 164 26.85 -20.78 -7.03
N LEU A 165 26.16 -21.08 -8.13
CA LEU A 165 26.72 -20.91 -9.48
C LEU A 165 27.07 -19.44 -9.80
N ASN A 166 26.27 -18.47 -9.32
CA ASN A 166 26.60 -17.05 -9.46
C ASN A 166 27.88 -16.67 -8.70
N PHE A 167 28.15 -17.32 -7.56
CA PHE A 167 29.37 -17.14 -6.79
C PHE A 167 30.57 -17.73 -7.54
N CYS A 168 30.48 -18.98 -8.02
CA CYS A 168 31.54 -19.64 -8.79
C CYS A 168 31.96 -18.80 -10.02
N CYS A 169 30.98 -18.22 -10.72
CA CYS A 169 31.21 -17.36 -11.89
C CYS A 169 31.77 -15.95 -11.54
N LYS A 170 31.94 -15.63 -10.25
CA LYS A 170 32.37 -14.32 -9.72
C LYS A 170 31.59 -13.13 -10.29
N ILE A 171 30.29 -13.31 -10.58
CA ILE A 171 29.49 -12.33 -11.32
C ILE A 171 29.53 -10.95 -10.68
N LYS A 172 29.41 -10.88 -9.35
CA LYS A 172 29.41 -9.61 -8.62
C LYS A 172 30.76 -8.88 -8.72
N GLN A 173 31.86 -9.61 -8.48
CA GLN A 173 33.20 -9.06 -8.52
C GLN A 173 33.56 -8.61 -9.95
N ARG A 174 33.42 -9.49 -10.94
CA ARG A 174 33.70 -9.17 -12.36
C ARG A 174 32.86 -8.00 -12.87
N SER A 175 31.59 -7.94 -12.49
CA SER A 175 30.72 -6.80 -12.86
C SER A 175 31.17 -5.50 -12.19
N ALA A 176 31.63 -5.56 -10.94
CA ALA A 176 32.16 -4.40 -10.21
C ALA A 176 33.49 -3.93 -10.81
N ASP A 177 34.42 -4.85 -11.11
CA ASP A 177 35.73 -4.52 -11.69
C ASP A 177 35.59 -3.87 -13.07
N ILE A 178 34.73 -4.43 -13.94
CA ILE A 178 34.42 -3.83 -15.25
C ILE A 178 33.78 -2.46 -15.06
N ARG A 179 32.80 -2.33 -14.16
CA ARG A 179 32.17 -1.04 -13.88
C ARG A 179 33.19 -0.01 -13.39
N THR A 180 34.05 -0.35 -12.44
CA THR A 180 35.09 0.56 -11.92
C THR A 180 36.08 0.97 -13.00
N ARG A 181 36.63 0.00 -13.74
CA ARG A 181 37.60 0.24 -14.82
C ARG A 181 37.02 1.11 -15.93
N MET A 182 35.82 0.81 -16.39
CA MET A 182 35.18 1.54 -17.49
C MET A 182 34.63 2.90 -17.06
N THR A 183 34.18 3.04 -15.80
CA THR A 183 33.80 4.36 -15.24
C THR A 183 35.02 5.26 -15.14
N LYS A 184 36.18 4.73 -14.70
CA LYS A 184 37.45 5.47 -14.67
C LYS A 184 37.90 5.91 -16.07
N ALA A 185 37.63 5.08 -17.08
CA ALA A 185 37.87 5.39 -18.49
C ALA A 185 36.75 6.21 -19.18
N ARG A 186 35.79 6.77 -18.42
CA ARG A 186 34.70 7.65 -18.89
C ARG A 186 33.74 7.04 -19.94
N TYR A 187 33.59 5.71 -19.97
CA TYR A 187 32.56 5.07 -20.81
C TYR A 187 31.15 5.35 -20.29
N SER A 188 30.17 5.38 -21.21
CA SER A 188 28.75 5.56 -20.84
C SER A 188 28.21 4.36 -20.05
N GLU A 189 27.22 4.59 -19.18
CA GLU A 189 26.53 3.52 -18.43
C GLU A 189 25.88 2.47 -19.34
N ALA A 190 25.48 2.84 -20.56
CA ALA A 190 24.92 1.90 -21.53
C ALA A 190 25.99 0.92 -22.04
N ASN A 191 27.19 1.43 -22.36
CA ASN A 191 28.34 0.61 -22.77
C ASN A 191 28.80 -0.30 -21.63
N ILE A 192 28.86 0.21 -20.40
CA ILE A 192 29.22 -0.60 -19.22
C ILE A 192 28.25 -1.78 -19.05
N ARG A 193 26.93 -1.55 -19.23
CA ARG A 193 25.93 -2.62 -19.12
C ARG A 193 26.03 -3.64 -20.25
N ASP A 194 26.24 -3.21 -21.49
CA ASP A 194 26.39 -4.13 -22.63
C ASP A 194 27.65 -5.01 -22.46
N VAL A 195 28.76 -4.42 -22.05
CA VAL A 195 30.00 -5.18 -21.78
C VAL A 195 29.80 -6.16 -20.63
N ILE A 196 29.20 -5.74 -19.50
CA ILE A 196 28.89 -6.67 -18.39
C ILE A 196 27.94 -7.78 -18.85
N TYR A 197 26.98 -7.47 -19.73
CA TYR A 197 26.06 -8.46 -20.25
C TYR A 197 26.81 -9.52 -21.10
N ARG A 198 27.58 -9.09 -22.09
CA ARG A 198 28.29 -9.99 -23.03
C ARG A 198 29.44 -10.75 -22.38
N THR A 199 30.19 -10.12 -21.49
CA THR A 199 31.44 -10.70 -20.93
C THR A 199 31.25 -11.41 -19.60
N VAL A 200 30.17 -11.11 -18.86
CA VAL A 200 29.90 -11.72 -17.55
C VAL A 200 28.56 -12.43 -17.55
N THR A 201 27.47 -11.76 -17.91
CA THR A 201 26.11 -12.30 -17.72
C THR A 201 25.80 -13.46 -18.65
N GLN A 202 26.09 -13.33 -19.94
CA GLN A 202 25.83 -14.35 -20.95
C GLN A 202 26.67 -15.63 -20.74
N PRO A 203 28.01 -15.56 -20.57
CA PRO A 203 28.82 -16.74 -20.24
C PRO A 203 28.36 -17.41 -18.94
N SER A 204 28.08 -16.61 -17.91
CA SER A 204 27.57 -17.15 -16.63
C SER A 204 26.18 -17.79 -16.75
N ASN A 205 25.37 -17.44 -17.75
CA ASN A 205 24.10 -18.12 -17.99
C ASN A 205 24.32 -19.45 -18.71
N ALA A 206 25.24 -19.51 -19.69
CA ALA A 206 25.62 -20.76 -20.33
C ALA A 206 26.12 -21.80 -19.31
N ILE A 207 26.98 -21.40 -18.37
CA ILE A 207 27.44 -22.26 -17.27
C ILE A 207 26.25 -22.80 -16.44
N LYS A 208 25.25 -21.97 -16.15
CA LYS A 208 24.08 -22.39 -15.38
C LYS A 208 23.19 -23.34 -16.17
N ASP A 209 23.05 -23.11 -17.46
CA ASP A 209 22.25 -23.94 -18.35
C ASP A 209 22.91 -25.33 -18.50
N GLN A 210 24.23 -25.38 -18.70
CA GLN A 210 25.03 -26.61 -18.69
C GLN A 210 24.89 -27.38 -17.36
N ALA A 211 25.13 -26.71 -16.23
CA ALA A 211 24.96 -27.33 -14.91
C ALA A 211 23.52 -27.82 -14.67
N SER A 212 22.51 -27.12 -15.20
CA SER A 212 21.11 -27.54 -15.11
C SER A 212 20.78 -28.77 -15.96
N GLN A 213 21.59 -29.04 -16.98
CA GLN A 213 21.51 -30.19 -17.88
C GLN A 213 22.44 -31.34 -17.44
N LYS A 214 23.05 -31.25 -16.25
CA LYS A 214 24.06 -32.19 -15.75
C LYS A 214 25.35 -32.23 -16.60
N LEU A 215 25.62 -31.18 -17.36
CA LEU A 215 26.85 -31.05 -18.13
C LEU A 215 27.91 -30.30 -17.31
N VAL A 216 29.14 -30.82 -17.33
CA VAL A 216 30.28 -30.11 -16.75
C VAL A 216 30.56 -28.86 -17.58
N PRO A 217 30.61 -27.66 -16.98
CA PRO A 217 30.85 -26.44 -17.74
C PRO A 217 32.26 -26.40 -18.33
N SER A 218 32.37 -26.13 -19.62
CA SER A 218 33.65 -26.05 -20.36
C SER A 218 34.23 -24.63 -20.44
N ASP A 219 33.69 -23.68 -19.68
CA ASP A 219 33.99 -22.24 -19.79
C ASP A 219 35.26 -21.87 -19.00
N SER A 220 36.19 -21.17 -19.66
CA SER A 220 37.48 -20.74 -19.10
C SER A 220 37.38 -19.70 -17.98
N SER A 221 36.18 -19.21 -17.66
CA SER A 221 35.95 -18.21 -16.63
C SER A 221 35.72 -18.77 -15.22
N LEU A 222 35.66 -20.10 -15.06
CA LEU A 222 35.70 -20.78 -13.76
C LEU A 222 37.15 -21.08 -13.37
N SER A 223 37.52 -20.87 -12.11
CA SER A 223 38.78 -21.40 -11.59
C SER A 223 38.72 -22.93 -11.51
N SER A 224 39.87 -23.60 -11.57
CA SER A 224 39.99 -25.05 -11.38
C SER A 224 39.29 -25.52 -10.09
N GLU A 225 39.44 -24.76 -9.00
CA GLU A 225 38.76 -25.00 -7.73
C GLU A 225 37.22 -24.96 -7.88
N HIS A 226 36.66 -23.91 -8.51
CA HIS A 226 35.21 -23.78 -8.67
C HIS A 226 34.64 -24.82 -9.64
N LEU A 227 35.41 -25.21 -10.67
CA LEU A 227 35.02 -26.29 -11.57
C LEU A 227 34.91 -27.61 -10.81
N GLY A 228 35.93 -27.97 -10.02
CA GLY A 228 35.89 -29.16 -9.16
C GLY A 228 34.73 -29.14 -8.16
N GLN A 229 34.37 -27.98 -7.61
CA GLN A 229 33.18 -27.86 -6.76
C GLN A 229 31.87 -28.11 -7.53
N VAL A 230 31.72 -27.62 -8.76
CA VAL A 230 30.55 -27.88 -9.60
C VAL A 230 30.47 -29.36 -9.99
N GLU A 231 31.59 -29.96 -10.35
CA GLU A 231 31.69 -31.40 -10.64
C GLU A 231 31.31 -32.23 -9.42
N SER A 232 31.81 -31.89 -8.24
CA SER A 232 31.46 -32.57 -6.98
C SER A 232 29.95 -32.52 -6.69
N PHE A 233 29.29 -31.42 -7.06
CA PHE A 233 27.84 -31.29 -6.94
C PHE A 233 27.10 -32.17 -7.96
N LEU A 234 27.55 -32.21 -9.22
CA LEU A 234 26.95 -33.02 -10.28
C LEU A 234 27.15 -34.52 -10.03
N ALA A 235 28.27 -34.91 -9.42
CA ALA A 235 28.58 -36.28 -9.02
C ALA A 235 27.63 -36.85 -7.96
N MET A 236 26.80 -36.00 -7.32
CA MET A 236 25.75 -36.47 -6.40
C MET A 236 24.61 -37.21 -7.09
N TYR A 237 24.56 -37.16 -8.42
CA TYR A 237 23.63 -37.93 -9.24
C TYR A 237 24.37 -39.12 -9.86
N PRO A 238 23.76 -40.32 -9.90
CA PRO A 238 24.32 -41.47 -10.63
C PRO A 238 24.59 -41.11 -12.09
N ALA A 239 25.62 -41.68 -12.72
CA ALA A 239 26.06 -41.29 -14.07
C ALA A 239 24.91 -41.39 -15.10
N GLU A 240 24.11 -42.44 -14.99
CA GLU A 240 22.93 -42.77 -15.82
C GLU A 240 21.67 -41.96 -15.50
N TYR A 241 21.65 -41.18 -14.42
CA TYR A 241 20.46 -40.40 -14.03
C TYR A 241 20.24 -39.21 -14.97
N ASN A 242 19.10 -39.21 -15.68
CA ASN A 242 18.71 -38.17 -16.63
C ASN A 242 17.61 -37.27 -16.07
N PHE A 243 17.82 -35.95 -16.13
CA PHE A 243 16.80 -34.99 -15.69
C PHE A 243 15.63 -34.94 -16.68
N GLN A 244 14.40 -34.93 -16.17
CA GLN A 244 13.23 -34.66 -17.01
C GLN A 244 13.36 -33.32 -17.75
N LYS A 245 13.02 -33.35 -19.05
CA LYS A 245 13.16 -32.20 -19.97
C LYS A 245 14.58 -31.59 -19.98
N SER A 246 15.60 -32.42 -19.71
CA SER A 246 17.00 -32.01 -19.62
C SER A 246 17.20 -30.83 -18.65
N SER A 247 16.45 -30.79 -17.55
CA SER A 247 16.52 -29.68 -16.62
C SER A 247 16.27 -30.12 -15.20
N ILE A 248 17.28 -29.91 -14.35
CA ILE A 248 17.21 -30.14 -12.91
C ILE A 248 16.01 -29.44 -12.25
N TYR A 249 15.54 -28.32 -12.82
CA TYR A 249 14.41 -27.56 -12.27
C TYR A 249 13.06 -28.22 -12.58
N TYR A 250 12.91 -28.84 -13.75
CA TYR A 250 11.72 -29.61 -14.09
C TYR A 250 11.72 -30.93 -13.35
N ASP A 251 12.87 -31.61 -13.32
CA ASP A 251 13.04 -32.87 -12.60
C ASP A 251 12.73 -32.70 -11.11
N LEU A 252 13.19 -31.61 -10.48
CA LEU A 252 12.88 -31.31 -9.07
C LEU A 252 11.38 -31.24 -8.77
N LYS A 253 10.55 -30.80 -9.72
CA LYS A 253 9.09 -30.75 -9.53
C LYS A 253 8.49 -32.15 -9.60
N ALA A 254 8.91 -32.94 -10.58
CA ALA A 254 8.42 -34.30 -10.81
C ALA A 254 8.95 -35.30 -9.77
N ASN A 255 10.26 -35.30 -9.53
CA ASN A 255 11.02 -36.29 -8.77
C ASN A 255 11.83 -35.64 -7.62
N PRO A 256 11.21 -34.87 -6.71
CA PRO A 256 11.93 -34.15 -5.64
C PRO A 256 12.79 -35.04 -4.74
N GLN A 257 12.45 -36.34 -4.61
CA GLN A 257 13.17 -37.30 -3.77
C GLN A 257 14.59 -37.60 -4.27
N SER A 258 14.86 -37.48 -5.57
CA SER A 258 16.17 -37.76 -6.16
C SER A 258 17.23 -36.68 -5.86
N HIS A 259 16.83 -35.54 -5.28
CA HIS A 259 17.69 -34.35 -5.17
C HIS A 259 18.19 -34.07 -3.74
N PHE A 260 17.82 -34.85 -2.71
CA PHE A 260 18.20 -34.53 -1.32
C PHE A 260 19.71 -34.60 -1.09
N LYS A 261 20.39 -35.62 -1.64
CA LYS A 261 21.84 -35.75 -1.57
C LYS A 261 22.56 -34.57 -2.24
N ALA A 262 22.13 -34.17 -3.44
CA ALA A 262 22.64 -32.98 -4.12
C ALA A 262 22.35 -31.69 -3.33
N PHE A 263 21.21 -31.61 -2.62
CA PHE A 263 20.86 -30.45 -1.81
C PHE A 263 21.74 -30.34 -0.56
N TYR A 264 22.10 -31.48 0.05
CA TYR A 264 23.11 -31.56 1.09
C TYR A 264 24.46 -31.04 0.59
N LYS A 265 24.97 -31.58 -0.53
CA LYS A 265 26.26 -31.18 -1.10
C LYS A 265 26.32 -29.69 -1.43
N LEU A 266 25.24 -29.17 -2.01
CA LEU A 266 25.10 -27.74 -2.27
C LEU A 266 25.16 -26.89 -0.99
N THR A 267 24.65 -27.40 0.13
CA THR A 267 24.72 -26.72 1.43
C THR A 267 26.16 -26.70 1.93
N GLU A 268 26.84 -27.84 1.89
CA GLU A 268 28.26 -27.97 2.26
C GLU A 268 29.15 -27.01 1.46
N LEU A 269 29.03 -27.01 0.12
CA LEU A 269 29.76 -26.12 -0.76
C LEU A 269 29.47 -24.65 -0.45
N CYS A 270 28.22 -24.30 -0.10
CA CYS A 270 27.91 -22.96 0.34
C CYS A 270 28.60 -22.60 1.67
N GLN A 271 28.69 -23.52 2.63
CA GLN A 271 29.39 -23.27 3.89
C GLN A 271 30.90 -23.11 3.69
N LEU A 272 31.51 -23.97 2.88
CA LEU A 272 32.93 -23.93 2.54
C LEU A 272 33.33 -22.58 1.93
N ASN A 273 32.45 -22.02 1.09
CA ASN A 273 32.67 -20.73 0.43
C ASN A 273 32.12 -19.52 1.23
N ASN A 274 31.80 -19.68 2.52
CA ASN A 274 31.24 -18.62 3.38
C ASN A 274 29.98 -17.94 2.80
N LEU A 275 29.18 -18.67 2.02
CA LEU A 275 27.89 -18.22 1.53
C LEU A 275 26.81 -18.36 2.61
N LYS A 276 25.65 -17.74 2.37
CA LYS A 276 24.54 -17.77 3.33
C LYS A 276 24.05 -19.20 3.57
N ASN A 277 24.21 -19.69 4.79
CA ASN A 277 23.69 -20.99 5.26
C ASN A 277 22.16 -21.10 5.08
N PHE A 278 21.69 -22.34 4.92
CA PHE A 278 20.28 -22.66 4.81
C PHE A 278 19.99 -24.09 5.26
N HIS A 279 18.74 -24.35 5.65
CA HIS A 279 18.29 -25.66 6.07
C HIS A 279 17.99 -26.55 4.85
N CYS A 280 18.91 -27.45 4.48
CA CYS A 280 18.60 -28.54 3.55
C CYS A 280 17.66 -29.57 4.20
N PHE A 281 17.88 -29.85 5.48
CA PHE A 281 16.99 -30.61 6.34
C PHE A 281 16.06 -29.68 7.11
N PRO A 282 14.74 -29.75 6.93
CA PRO A 282 13.80 -29.03 7.77
C PRO A 282 14.01 -29.35 9.25
N LEU A 283 13.84 -28.34 10.11
CA LEU A 283 13.96 -28.48 11.56
C LEU A 283 12.82 -27.75 12.27
N ARG A 284 12.39 -28.29 13.41
CA ARG A 284 11.47 -27.60 14.33
C ARG A 284 12.27 -26.86 15.40
N THR A 285 12.60 -25.59 15.14
CA THR A 285 13.36 -24.75 16.09
C THR A 285 12.48 -24.01 17.09
N SER A 286 11.19 -23.87 16.80
CA SER A 286 10.23 -23.18 17.67
C SER A 286 9.80 -24.06 18.84
N PHE A 287 9.73 -23.46 20.02
CA PHE A 287 9.19 -24.07 21.24
C PHE A 287 7.67 -23.98 21.33
N VAL A 288 7.01 -23.27 20.41
CA VAL A 288 5.54 -23.17 20.38
C VAL A 288 4.95 -24.45 19.77
N PRO A 289 4.07 -25.17 20.49
CA PRO A 289 3.27 -26.27 19.97
C PRO A 289 2.67 -25.99 18.59
N ALA A 290 2.90 -26.94 17.68
CA ALA A 290 2.26 -27.00 16.39
C ALA A 290 0.97 -27.82 16.47
N TYR A 291 0.15 -27.70 15.44
CA TYR A 291 -1.10 -28.43 15.32
C TYR A 291 -0.81 -29.92 15.11
N MET A 292 -1.18 -30.76 16.08
CA MET A 292 -1.23 -32.21 15.92
C MET A 292 -2.59 -32.64 15.35
N THR A 293 -2.63 -33.75 14.62
CA THR A 293 -3.88 -34.32 14.10
C THR A 293 -4.51 -35.23 15.13
N LEU A 294 -5.80 -35.06 15.39
CA LEU A 294 -6.62 -35.92 16.24
C LEU A 294 -7.71 -36.58 15.40
N ASP A 295 -7.81 -37.90 15.53
CA ASP A 295 -8.95 -38.68 15.06
C ASP A 295 -9.61 -39.42 16.23
N ALA A 296 -10.74 -40.07 15.96
CA ALA A 296 -11.47 -40.82 16.99
C ALA A 296 -10.63 -41.93 17.65
N LYS A 297 -9.66 -42.53 16.94
CA LYS A 297 -8.77 -43.56 17.53
C LYS A 297 -7.82 -42.93 18.54
N ILE A 298 -7.20 -41.81 18.18
CA ILE A 298 -6.29 -41.08 19.07
C ILE A 298 -7.06 -40.60 20.30
N ALA A 299 -8.26 -40.03 20.13
CA ALA A 299 -9.11 -39.62 21.24
C ALA A 299 -9.47 -40.81 22.17
N ASN A 300 -9.85 -41.96 21.60
CA ASN A 300 -10.21 -43.15 22.38
C ASN A 300 -9.04 -43.68 23.24
N TYR A 301 -7.84 -43.82 22.64
CA TYR A 301 -6.71 -44.44 23.33
C TYR A 301 -5.96 -43.47 24.26
N HIS A 302 -5.86 -42.19 23.89
CA HIS A 302 -4.99 -41.24 24.60
C HIS A 302 -5.74 -40.25 25.49
N ILE A 303 -6.97 -39.90 25.11
CA ILE A 303 -7.81 -38.98 25.91
C ILE A 303 -8.72 -39.77 26.86
N LEU A 304 -9.49 -40.72 26.31
CA LEU A 304 -10.40 -41.57 27.10
C LEU A 304 -9.68 -42.74 27.79
N LYS A 305 -8.43 -43.06 27.38
CA LYS A 305 -7.62 -44.17 27.93
C LYS A 305 -8.28 -45.55 27.82
N ASN A 306 -9.13 -45.77 26.81
CA ASN A 306 -9.79 -47.04 26.57
C ASN A 306 -8.82 -48.09 25.98
N LYS A 307 -8.99 -49.37 26.34
CA LYS A 307 -8.16 -50.48 25.83
C LYS A 307 -8.51 -50.93 24.41
N SER A 308 -9.74 -50.70 23.96
CA SER A 308 -10.23 -51.06 22.63
C SER A 308 -11.21 -50.00 22.11
N MET A 309 -11.47 -49.99 20.80
CA MET A 309 -12.43 -49.09 20.17
C MET A 309 -13.73 -49.87 19.94
N LYS A 310 -14.69 -49.77 20.87
CA LYS A 310 -16.00 -50.44 20.79
C LYS A 310 -17.09 -49.55 20.20
N GLU A 311 -17.02 -48.26 20.49
CA GLU A 311 -17.96 -47.24 20.06
C GLU A 311 -17.67 -46.72 18.64
N ASP A 312 -18.69 -46.19 17.97
CA ASP A 312 -18.52 -45.52 16.69
C ASP A 312 -17.77 -44.18 16.83
N LYS A 313 -17.29 -43.65 15.71
CA LYS A 313 -16.45 -42.44 15.69
C LYS A 313 -17.13 -41.22 16.30
N MET A 314 -18.42 -41.02 16.04
CA MET A 314 -19.13 -39.82 16.49
C MET A 314 -19.51 -39.92 17.96
N THR A 315 -19.81 -41.11 18.46
CA THR A 315 -19.99 -41.35 19.90
C THR A 315 -18.72 -41.01 20.68
N ILE A 316 -17.54 -41.44 20.20
CA ILE A 316 -16.26 -41.08 20.83
C ILE A 316 -16.05 -39.57 20.86
N TRP A 317 -16.31 -38.89 19.75
CA TRP A 317 -16.22 -37.43 19.69
C TRP A 317 -17.25 -36.73 20.60
N GLY A 318 -18.46 -37.28 20.72
CA GLY A 318 -19.49 -36.79 21.63
C GLY A 318 -19.15 -36.95 23.11
N LEU A 319 -18.25 -37.87 23.47
CA LEU A 319 -17.74 -38.01 24.83
C LEU A 319 -16.77 -36.87 25.19
N VAL A 320 -15.86 -36.50 24.27
CA VAL A 320 -14.79 -35.52 24.55
C VAL A 320 -15.10 -34.08 24.10
N CYS A 321 -16.02 -33.89 23.15
CA CYS A 321 -16.38 -32.60 22.57
C CYS A 321 -17.87 -32.26 22.74
N ASP A 322 -18.19 -30.97 22.67
CA ASP A 322 -19.55 -30.48 22.45
C ASP A 322 -19.86 -30.43 20.94
N LEU A 323 -20.59 -31.44 20.46
CA LEU A 323 -20.99 -31.54 19.06
C LEU A 323 -22.07 -30.52 18.66
N GLN A 324 -22.76 -29.90 19.62
CA GLN A 324 -23.75 -28.86 19.36
C GLN A 324 -23.11 -27.49 19.11
N ASN A 325 -21.82 -27.33 19.45
CA ASN A 325 -21.09 -26.12 19.16
C ASN A 325 -21.10 -25.80 17.65
N LYS A 326 -21.27 -24.51 17.30
CA LYS A 326 -21.30 -24.03 15.90
C LYS A 326 -20.12 -24.53 15.05
N ALA A 327 -18.94 -24.70 15.66
CA ALA A 327 -17.77 -25.21 14.97
C ALA A 327 -17.90 -26.68 14.54
N MET A 328 -18.66 -27.49 15.30
CA MET A 328 -18.83 -28.93 15.11
C MET A 328 -20.11 -29.27 14.35
N LYS A 329 -21.20 -28.52 14.59
CA LYS A 329 -22.53 -28.72 13.99
C LYS A 329 -22.53 -28.67 12.46
N ASP A 330 -23.30 -29.55 11.81
CA ASP A 330 -23.41 -29.60 10.35
C ASP A 330 -23.80 -28.25 9.72
N GLN A 331 -23.28 -27.99 8.52
CA GLN A 331 -23.56 -26.77 7.75
C GLN A 331 -23.95 -27.13 6.31
N GLY A 332 -25.25 -27.25 6.06
CA GLY A 332 -25.76 -27.72 4.77
C GLY A 332 -25.24 -29.12 4.45
N THR A 333 -24.54 -29.27 3.33
CA THR A 333 -23.93 -30.54 2.90
C THR A 333 -22.59 -30.86 3.57
N LEU A 334 -21.99 -29.91 4.32
CA LEU A 334 -20.68 -30.08 4.96
C LEU A 334 -20.83 -30.60 6.39
N LYS A 335 -20.31 -31.79 6.64
CA LYS A 335 -20.39 -32.48 7.93
C LYS A 335 -19.02 -32.66 8.56
N PHE A 336 -18.97 -32.69 9.89
CA PHE A 336 -17.77 -33.11 10.60
C PHE A 336 -17.58 -34.62 10.44
N HIS A 337 -16.42 -35.05 9.95
CA HIS A 337 -16.12 -36.47 9.71
C HIS A 337 -15.06 -37.05 10.67
N GLY A 338 -14.80 -36.37 11.78
CA GLY A 338 -14.02 -36.92 12.89
C GLY A 338 -12.53 -36.60 12.90
N THR A 339 -12.09 -35.52 12.26
CA THR A 339 -10.70 -35.06 12.27
C THR A 339 -10.60 -33.62 12.75
N ILE A 340 -9.83 -33.40 13.82
CA ILE A 340 -9.51 -32.07 14.36
C ILE A 340 -7.99 -31.91 14.34
N GLU A 341 -7.50 -30.72 13.99
CA GLU A 341 -6.11 -30.36 14.25
C GLU A 341 -6.04 -29.36 15.40
N THR A 342 -5.14 -29.54 16.37
CA THR A 342 -5.03 -28.64 17.52
C THR A 342 -3.62 -28.51 18.07
N ASP A 343 -3.31 -27.33 18.62
CA ASP A 343 -2.09 -27.03 19.39
C ASP A 343 -2.35 -27.00 20.91
N GLY A 344 -3.48 -27.55 21.35
CA GLY A 344 -3.94 -27.54 22.75
C GLY A 344 -4.79 -26.32 23.11
N ILE A 345 -4.65 -25.19 22.41
CA ILE A 345 -5.42 -23.97 22.70
C ILE A 345 -6.43 -23.67 21.59
N ALA A 346 -5.98 -23.76 20.34
CA ALA A 346 -6.80 -23.52 19.16
C ALA A 346 -7.05 -24.84 18.43
N ALA A 347 -8.19 -24.90 17.75
CA ALA A 347 -8.61 -26.06 16.99
C ALA A 347 -9.04 -25.66 15.58
N SER A 348 -8.69 -26.51 14.62
CA SER A 348 -9.16 -26.48 13.24
C SER A 348 -10.01 -27.72 13.01
N VAL A 349 -11.32 -27.54 12.89
CA VAL A 349 -12.30 -28.59 12.66
C VAL A 349 -12.50 -28.77 11.16
N LEU A 350 -12.23 -29.98 10.66
CA LEU A 350 -12.39 -30.31 9.24
C LEU A 350 -13.82 -30.79 8.95
N LYS A 351 -14.51 -30.10 8.04
CA LYS A 351 -15.80 -30.50 7.50
C LYS A 351 -15.71 -30.80 6.02
N GLN A 352 -16.44 -31.80 5.56
CA GLN A 352 -16.47 -32.20 4.15
C GLN A 352 -17.82 -32.82 3.81
N ASN A 353 -18.17 -32.87 2.52
CA ASN A 353 -19.43 -33.43 2.03
C ASN A 353 -19.30 -34.86 1.50
N PHE A 354 -18.14 -35.50 1.71
CA PHE A 354 -17.87 -36.89 1.32
C PHE A 354 -17.24 -37.66 2.49
N PRO A 355 -17.46 -38.98 2.60
CA PRO A 355 -16.91 -39.79 3.69
C PRO A 355 -15.37 -39.89 3.61
N THR A 356 -14.72 -40.07 4.76
CA THR A 356 -13.25 -40.19 4.91
C THR A 356 -12.66 -41.53 4.38
N SER A 357 -13.39 -42.32 3.59
CA SER A 357 -12.95 -43.67 3.17
C SER A 357 -11.69 -43.63 2.30
N ARG A 358 -10.61 -44.22 2.81
CA ARG A 358 -9.24 -44.26 2.24
C ARG A 358 -9.05 -45.19 1.03
N LYS A 359 -10.10 -45.72 0.40
CA LYS A 359 -9.95 -46.38 -0.91
C LYS A 359 -9.98 -45.30 -2.00
N ARG A 360 -8.80 -44.88 -2.45
CA ARG A 360 -8.67 -44.35 -3.82
C ARG A 360 -8.97 -45.52 -4.76
N PRO A 361 -10.01 -45.48 -5.60
CA PRO A 361 -10.10 -46.39 -6.72
C PRO A 361 -9.04 -45.95 -7.73
N GLY A 362 -8.17 -46.89 -8.14
CA GLY A 362 -7.32 -46.78 -9.33
C GLY A 362 -6.15 -45.79 -9.26
N GLY A 363 -4.94 -46.30 -9.38
CA GLY A 363 -3.81 -45.50 -9.85
C GLY A 363 -4.05 -45.11 -11.29
N GLY A 364 -4.54 -43.90 -11.50
CA GLY A 364 -4.36 -43.19 -12.76
C GLY A 364 -3.04 -42.44 -12.70
N GLU A 365 -2.12 -42.81 -13.58
CA GLU A 365 -0.92 -42.04 -13.88
C GLU A 365 -1.26 -40.58 -14.20
N GLY A 366 -0.37 -39.67 -13.81
CA GLY A 366 -0.14 -38.46 -14.60
C GLY A 366 -1.34 -37.55 -14.88
N GLY A 367 -2.20 -37.28 -13.90
CA GLY A 367 -3.01 -36.08 -13.94
C GLY A 367 -2.11 -34.86 -13.77
N SER A 368 -1.74 -34.20 -14.87
CA SER A 368 -1.14 -32.86 -14.88
C SER A 368 -1.83 -31.99 -13.83
N GLY A 369 -1.02 -31.31 -13.00
CA GLY A 369 -1.47 -30.59 -11.82
C GLY A 369 -2.83 -29.96 -12.01
N GLY A 370 -3.83 -30.47 -11.28
CA GLY A 370 -5.10 -29.80 -11.14
C GLY A 370 -4.77 -28.38 -10.71
N GLU A 371 -5.13 -27.42 -11.56
CA GLU A 371 -5.10 -26.01 -11.23
C GLU A 371 -5.78 -25.87 -9.85
N ASP A 372 -5.20 -25.07 -8.94
CA ASP A 372 -5.89 -24.67 -7.71
C ASP A 372 -7.27 -24.10 -8.17
N GLU A 373 -8.37 -24.85 -8.09
CA GLU A 373 -9.73 -24.36 -8.46
C GLU A 373 -10.14 -23.13 -7.63
N ASP A 374 -9.43 -22.89 -6.52
CA ASP A 374 -9.52 -21.70 -5.66
C ASP A 374 -8.78 -20.46 -6.22
N GLN A 375 -8.03 -20.57 -7.32
CA GLN A 375 -7.32 -19.43 -7.89
C GLN A 375 -8.23 -18.62 -8.81
N PRO A 376 -8.28 -17.29 -8.63
CA PRO A 376 -9.07 -16.43 -9.49
C PRO A 376 -8.59 -16.56 -10.95
N GLN A 377 -9.54 -16.61 -11.87
CA GLN A 377 -9.26 -16.66 -13.30
C GLN A 377 -8.49 -15.42 -13.77
N TYR A 378 -7.78 -15.57 -14.86
CA TYR A 378 -7.13 -14.45 -15.53
C TYR A 378 -8.18 -13.60 -16.24
N VAL A 379 -8.05 -12.26 -16.18
CA VAL A 379 -9.01 -11.36 -16.84
C VAL A 379 -8.99 -11.59 -18.36
N GLU A 380 -7.88 -12.06 -18.90
CA GLU A 380 -7.69 -12.38 -20.31
C GLU A 380 -8.44 -13.64 -20.76
N SER A 381 -8.89 -14.50 -19.83
CA SER A 381 -9.68 -15.71 -20.14
C SER A 381 -11.20 -15.47 -20.14
N LEU A 382 -11.65 -14.22 -19.93
CA LEU A 382 -13.07 -13.87 -19.93
C LEU A 382 -13.63 -13.73 -21.36
N THR A 383 -14.89 -14.11 -21.53
CA THR A 383 -15.63 -13.88 -22.79
C THR A 383 -16.04 -12.40 -22.92
N MET A 384 -16.39 -11.96 -24.14
CA MET A 384 -16.80 -10.55 -24.35
C MET A 384 -18.07 -10.16 -23.58
N ALA A 385 -19.02 -11.09 -23.42
CA ALA A 385 -20.22 -10.85 -22.61
C ALA A 385 -19.87 -10.62 -21.12
N GLN A 386 -18.95 -11.44 -20.58
CA GLN A 386 -18.47 -11.29 -19.19
C GLN A 386 -17.66 -10.00 -19.00
N HIS A 387 -16.90 -9.57 -20.01
CA HIS A 387 -16.21 -8.28 -19.97
C HIS A 387 -17.18 -7.10 -19.91
N GLN A 388 -18.27 -7.13 -20.68
CA GLN A 388 -19.29 -6.08 -20.64
C GLN A 388 -20.01 -6.03 -19.28
N GLU A 389 -20.24 -7.19 -18.65
CA GLU A 389 -20.91 -7.27 -17.35
C GLU A 389 -20.10 -6.58 -16.23
N ILE A 390 -18.77 -6.71 -16.24
CA ILE A 390 -17.89 -6.14 -15.20
C ILE A 390 -17.48 -4.68 -15.46
N GLN A 391 -17.82 -4.14 -16.63
CA GLN A 391 -17.47 -2.79 -17.05
C GLN A 391 -18.09 -1.71 -16.13
N GLY A 392 -17.32 -0.68 -15.80
CA GLY A 392 -17.66 0.39 -14.85
C GLY A 392 -17.42 0.04 -13.37
N ARG A 393 -17.20 -1.24 -13.03
CA ARG A 393 -17.04 -1.75 -11.66
C ARG A 393 -15.61 -2.17 -11.32
N CYS A 394 -14.69 -2.19 -12.29
CA CYS A 394 -13.35 -2.71 -12.12
C CYS A 394 -12.44 -1.74 -11.35
N VAL A 395 -11.68 -2.30 -10.41
CA VAL A 395 -10.64 -1.63 -9.63
C VAL A 395 -9.34 -2.37 -9.86
N LEU A 396 -8.41 -1.74 -10.56
CA LEU A 396 -7.05 -2.24 -10.70
C LEU A 396 -6.29 -2.04 -9.39
N ILE A 397 -5.66 -3.10 -8.91
CA ILE A 397 -4.81 -3.07 -7.73
C ILE A 397 -3.39 -3.43 -8.13
N ASP A 398 -2.48 -2.46 -8.03
CA ASP A 398 -1.03 -2.67 -8.11
C ASP A 398 -0.48 -2.95 -6.69
N PRO A 399 -0.08 -4.19 -6.38
CA PRO A 399 0.69 -4.51 -5.20
C PRO A 399 2.17 -4.12 -5.45
N ASN A 400 2.43 -2.82 -5.49
CA ASN A 400 3.74 -2.29 -5.88
C ASN A 400 4.88 -2.78 -4.96
N ARG A 401 6.14 -2.63 -5.41
CA ARG A 401 7.31 -2.87 -4.55
C ARG A 401 7.27 -1.90 -3.37
N ARG A 402 7.34 -2.46 -2.15
CA ARG A 402 7.33 -1.81 -0.81
C ARG A 402 5.97 -1.85 -0.09
N ASP A 403 5.13 -2.83 -0.43
CA ASP A 403 3.97 -3.19 0.40
C ASP A 403 2.93 -2.05 0.46
N LEU A 404 2.73 -1.39 -0.67
CA LEU A 404 1.71 -0.39 -0.93
C LEU A 404 0.68 -1.02 -1.86
N LEU A 405 -0.60 -1.07 -1.45
CA LEU A 405 -1.69 -1.36 -2.37
C LEU A 405 -2.13 -0.05 -2.98
N PHE A 406 -1.86 0.11 -4.27
CA PHE A 406 -2.38 1.22 -5.05
C PHE A 406 -3.59 0.73 -5.84
N CYS A 407 -4.75 1.28 -5.53
CA CYS A 407 -6.00 0.91 -6.17
C CYS A 407 -6.48 2.08 -7.04
N MET A 408 -6.89 1.77 -8.26
CA MET A 408 -7.39 2.75 -9.22
C MET A 408 -8.65 2.19 -9.86
N LYS A 409 -9.76 2.92 -9.76
CA LYS A 409 -10.99 2.54 -10.48
C LYS A 409 -10.78 2.76 -11.98
N GLU A 410 -11.30 1.89 -12.82
CA GLU A 410 -11.17 2.00 -14.28
C GLU A 410 -11.73 3.31 -14.85
N SER A 411 -12.74 3.89 -14.18
CA SER A 411 -13.32 5.18 -14.54
C SER A 411 -12.52 6.40 -14.03
N SER A 412 -11.28 6.20 -13.57
CA SER A 412 -10.43 7.30 -13.08
C SER A 412 -9.92 8.14 -14.24
N THR A 413 -10.03 9.45 -14.16
CA THR A 413 -9.42 10.39 -15.12
C THR A 413 -8.44 11.32 -14.40
N ILE A 414 -7.67 12.12 -15.14
CA ILE A 414 -6.79 13.14 -14.54
C ILE A 414 -7.58 14.15 -13.70
N SER A 415 -8.74 14.57 -14.20
CA SER A 415 -9.64 15.52 -13.54
C SER A 415 -10.46 14.90 -12.40
N ARG A 416 -10.73 13.58 -12.45
CA ARG A 416 -11.53 12.86 -11.44
C ARG A 416 -10.85 11.56 -11.01
N LYS A 417 -9.81 11.70 -10.18
CA LYS A 417 -9.00 10.59 -9.68
C LYS A 417 -9.76 9.77 -8.64
N GLN A 418 -10.14 8.55 -8.98
CA GLN A 418 -10.69 7.58 -8.03
C GLN A 418 -9.58 6.63 -7.58
N LEU A 419 -8.74 7.15 -6.69
CA LEU A 419 -7.57 6.44 -6.17
C LEU A 419 -7.74 6.07 -4.70
N TYR A 420 -7.20 4.92 -4.31
CA TYR A 420 -7.06 4.52 -2.92
C TYR A 420 -5.67 3.95 -2.70
N ARG A 421 -5.01 4.39 -1.63
CA ARG A 421 -3.66 3.96 -1.28
C ARG A 421 -3.66 3.39 0.11
N HIS A 422 -3.30 2.11 0.24
CA HIS A 422 -3.18 1.44 1.52
C HIS A 422 -1.74 1.00 1.76
N THR A 423 -1.09 1.57 2.78
CA THR A 423 0.31 1.24 3.10
C THR A 423 0.38 0.10 4.11
N GLN A 424 1.43 -0.72 4.04
CA GLN A 424 1.71 -1.70 5.09
C GLN A 424 2.06 -1.05 6.44
N VAL A 425 2.45 0.24 6.49
CA VAL A 425 2.59 0.97 7.76
C VAL A 425 1.22 1.14 8.43
N CYS A 426 0.16 1.42 7.68
CA CYS A 426 -1.22 1.41 8.19
C CYS A 426 -1.61 0.02 8.71
N ARG A 427 -1.18 -1.06 8.03
CA ARG A 427 -1.44 -2.46 8.43
C ARG A 427 -0.61 -2.94 9.64
N ASN A 428 0.60 -2.41 9.82
CA ASN A 428 1.59 -2.93 10.78
C ASN A 428 1.94 -1.99 11.94
N LYS A 429 1.41 -0.75 12.03
CA LYS A 429 1.76 0.19 13.11
C LYS A 429 1.54 -0.44 14.49
N GLN A 430 0.37 -1.01 14.71
CA GLN A 430 0.04 -1.73 15.94
C GLN A 430 0.92 -2.99 16.09
N LEU A 431 1.06 -3.82 15.05
CA LEU A 431 1.89 -5.03 15.08
C LEU A 431 3.36 -4.76 15.43
N ARG A 432 3.93 -3.62 15.00
CA ARG A 432 5.32 -3.20 15.34
C ARG A 432 5.43 -2.79 16.80
N HIS A 433 4.43 -2.11 17.34
CA HIS A 433 4.36 -1.78 18.75
C HIS A 433 4.30 -3.05 19.62
N PHE A 434 3.42 -4.01 19.28
CA PHE A 434 3.35 -5.31 19.95
C PHE A 434 4.65 -6.12 19.87
N LYS A 435 5.35 -6.12 18.73
CA LYS A 435 6.65 -6.79 18.60
C LYS A 435 7.74 -6.12 19.45
N LYS A 436 7.74 -4.80 19.55
CA LYS A 436 8.66 -4.06 20.42
C LYS A 436 8.38 -4.36 21.89
N LEU A 437 7.11 -4.40 22.26
CA LEU A 437 6.72 -4.73 23.63
C LEU A 437 7.08 -6.17 23.99
N GLN A 438 6.76 -7.14 23.12
CA GLN A 438 7.14 -8.55 23.34
C GLN A 438 8.65 -8.73 23.54
N LYS A 439 9.48 -7.84 22.96
CA LYS A 439 10.93 -7.84 23.19
C LYS A 439 11.30 -7.18 24.52
N LYS A 440 10.57 -6.14 24.95
CA LYS A 440 10.80 -5.43 26.22
C LYS A 440 10.32 -6.24 27.44
N LEU A 441 9.16 -6.88 27.31
CA LEU A 441 8.56 -7.81 28.29
C LEU A 441 9.04 -9.24 28.06
N LYS A 442 10.32 -9.47 27.76
CA LYS A 442 10.84 -10.83 27.70
C LYS A 442 11.70 -11.07 28.94
N PRO A 443 11.47 -12.15 29.72
CA PRO A 443 12.27 -12.41 30.90
C PRO A 443 13.75 -12.56 30.54
N GLU A 444 14.62 -12.16 31.46
CA GLU A 444 16.06 -12.21 31.25
C GLU A 444 16.54 -13.64 30.97
N SER A 445 16.05 -14.63 31.74
CA SER A 445 16.35 -16.05 31.55
C SER A 445 16.04 -16.54 30.13
N VAL A 446 14.88 -16.13 29.58
CA VAL A 446 14.45 -16.45 28.21
C VAL A 446 15.33 -15.74 27.17
N ARG A 447 15.72 -14.48 27.42
CA ARG A 447 16.60 -13.72 26.53
C ARG A 447 18.00 -14.33 26.45
N LEU A 448 18.57 -14.76 27.57
CA LEU A 448 19.87 -15.42 27.63
C LEU A 448 19.83 -16.78 26.92
N ALA A 449 18.79 -17.58 27.16
CA ALA A 449 18.57 -18.84 26.47
C ALA A 449 18.44 -18.68 24.94
N GLU A 450 17.73 -17.66 24.46
CA GLU A 450 17.66 -17.34 23.03
C GLU A 450 19.00 -16.88 22.44
N LEU A 451 19.77 -16.10 23.21
CA LEU A 451 21.08 -15.62 22.79
C LEU A 451 22.03 -16.79 22.60
N ALA A 452 22.11 -17.69 23.58
CA ALA A 452 22.92 -18.92 23.50
C ALA A 452 22.56 -19.76 22.27
N LEU A 453 21.25 -19.96 22.00
CA LEU A 453 20.80 -20.64 20.79
C LEU A 453 21.16 -19.89 19.50
N SER A 454 21.17 -18.56 19.51
CA SER A 454 21.48 -17.75 18.32
C SER A 454 22.95 -17.81 17.89
N GLU A 455 23.85 -18.11 18.83
CA GLU A 455 25.29 -18.28 18.59
C GLU A 455 25.61 -19.63 17.93
N THR A 456 24.71 -20.61 18.05
CA THR A 456 24.86 -21.93 17.43
C THR A 456 24.27 -21.98 16.00
N LYS A 457 24.79 -22.87 15.16
CA LYS A 457 24.44 -22.95 13.73
C LYS A 457 23.52 -24.13 13.42
N SER A 458 22.24 -24.01 13.78
CA SER A 458 21.22 -25.06 13.53
C SER A 458 21.06 -25.45 12.04
N SER A 459 21.35 -24.56 11.10
CA SER A 459 21.29 -24.82 9.66
C SER A 459 22.54 -25.48 9.08
N SER A 460 23.60 -25.65 9.88
CA SER A 460 24.87 -26.24 9.43
C SER A 460 24.69 -27.70 9.02
N VAL A 461 25.46 -28.15 8.02
CA VAL A 461 25.66 -29.58 7.74
C VAL A 461 26.92 -30.14 8.40
N ASP A 462 27.76 -29.27 8.99
CA ASP A 462 28.84 -29.74 9.87
C ASP A 462 28.26 -30.46 11.10
N SER A 463 28.67 -31.71 11.28
CA SER A 463 28.17 -32.57 12.36
C SER A 463 28.49 -32.01 13.75
N VAL A 464 29.67 -31.40 13.94
CA VAL A 464 30.09 -30.91 15.26
C VAL A 464 29.25 -29.69 15.66
N ALA A 465 29.06 -28.75 14.73
CA ALA A 465 28.22 -27.58 14.91
C ALA A 465 26.75 -27.95 15.18
N PHE A 466 26.23 -29.01 14.56
CA PHE A 466 24.87 -29.46 14.83
C PHE A 466 24.74 -30.15 16.19
N VAL A 467 25.73 -30.95 16.61
CA VAL A 467 25.77 -31.52 17.96
C VAL A 467 25.79 -30.40 19.00
N ASN A 468 26.63 -29.37 18.82
CA ASN A 468 26.64 -28.21 19.70
C ASN A 468 25.26 -27.54 19.80
N TYR A 469 24.56 -27.34 18.67
CA TYR A 469 23.18 -26.82 18.68
C TYR A 469 22.22 -27.69 19.50
N VAL A 470 22.29 -29.02 19.34
CA VAL A 470 21.42 -29.96 20.08
C VAL A 470 21.70 -29.90 21.58
N THR A 471 22.97 -29.87 21.98
CA THR A 471 23.38 -29.80 23.39
C THR A 471 22.91 -28.50 24.06
N ILE A 472 23.23 -27.35 23.47
CA ILE A 472 22.82 -26.03 23.99
C ILE A 472 21.29 -25.91 24.01
N ARG A 473 20.60 -26.50 23.03
CA ARG A 473 19.13 -26.51 23.04
C ARG A 473 18.58 -27.31 24.22
N ALA A 474 19.15 -28.46 24.52
CA ALA A 474 18.72 -29.29 25.63
C ALA A 474 18.95 -28.59 26.98
N GLU A 475 20.02 -27.81 27.14
CA GLU A 475 20.30 -27.02 28.35
C GLU A 475 19.26 -25.93 28.64
N HIS A 476 18.62 -25.41 27.59
CA HIS A 476 17.63 -24.33 27.70
C HIS A 476 16.21 -24.81 27.37
N GLU A 477 15.99 -26.12 27.24
CA GLU A 477 14.72 -26.67 26.78
C GLU A 477 13.59 -26.34 27.76
N ASP A 478 13.79 -26.56 29.05
CA ASP A 478 12.78 -26.35 30.09
C ASP A 478 12.34 -24.88 30.16
N ILE A 479 13.30 -23.94 30.25
CA ILE A 479 13.04 -22.48 30.32
C ILE A 479 12.23 -22.02 29.10
N LEU A 480 12.59 -22.49 27.90
CA LEU A 480 11.96 -22.05 26.67
C LEU A 480 10.62 -22.75 26.41
N TYR A 481 10.44 -24.01 26.81
CA TYR A 481 9.14 -24.69 26.75
C TYR A 481 8.17 -24.13 27.77
N GLU A 482 8.59 -23.79 28.98
CA GLU A 482 7.73 -23.15 29.97
C GLU A 482 7.21 -21.81 29.45
N TYR A 483 8.09 -20.98 28.88
CA TYR A 483 7.70 -19.67 28.34
C TYR A 483 6.87 -19.72 27.05
N TYR A 484 7.19 -20.62 26.11
CA TYR A 484 6.52 -20.70 24.79
C TYR A 484 5.43 -21.79 24.68
N GLY A 485 5.33 -22.65 25.68
CA GLY A 485 4.42 -23.79 25.79
C GLY A 485 2.97 -23.40 26.05
N ASN A 486 2.16 -24.34 26.53
CA ASN A 486 0.73 -24.12 26.78
C ASN A 486 0.53 -23.35 28.10
N GLU A 487 0.07 -22.10 28.00
CA GLU A 487 -0.12 -21.12 29.11
C GLU A 487 -1.16 -21.51 30.18
N THR A 488 -1.68 -22.72 30.11
CA THR A 488 -2.69 -23.27 31.02
C THR A 488 -2.11 -24.30 31.99
N ALA A 489 -0.82 -24.61 31.89
CA ALA A 489 -0.10 -25.21 33.00
C ALA A 489 0.09 -24.12 34.06
N ASP A 490 -0.16 -24.45 35.34
CA ASP A 490 0.05 -23.51 36.44
C ASP A 490 1.51 -23.04 36.41
N PHE A 491 1.73 -21.76 36.15
CA PHE A 491 3.08 -21.18 36.18
C PHE A 491 3.56 -21.18 37.62
N THR A 492 4.61 -21.92 37.90
CA THR A 492 5.22 -21.99 39.23
C THR A 492 6.28 -20.91 39.45
N GLN A 493 6.66 -20.16 38.41
CA GLN A 493 7.77 -19.20 38.46
C GLN A 493 7.28 -17.75 38.38
N ASP A 494 7.69 -16.94 39.35
CA ASP A 494 7.51 -15.49 39.34
C ASP A 494 8.51 -14.87 38.36
N PHE A 495 8.01 -14.08 37.39
CA PHE A 495 8.86 -13.31 36.50
C PHE A 495 8.88 -11.87 36.96
N ASP A 496 10.06 -11.40 37.38
CA ASP A 496 10.26 -9.99 37.74
C ASP A 496 10.37 -9.14 36.46
N TRP A 497 9.34 -8.33 36.19
CA TRP A 497 9.28 -7.44 35.04
C TRP A 497 9.70 -6.03 35.48
N ASP A 498 10.88 -5.58 35.09
CA ASP A 498 11.44 -4.26 35.44
C ASP A 498 10.77 -3.09 34.67
N ILE A 499 9.45 -2.91 34.82
CA ILE A 499 8.67 -1.85 34.16
C ILE A 499 7.55 -1.32 35.07
N LYS A 500 7.46 0.01 35.22
CA LYS A 500 6.30 0.69 35.83
C LYS A 500 5.01 0.35 35.07
N HIS A 501 3.97 -0.08 35.79
CA HIS A 501 2.71 -0.46 35.18
C HIS A 501 1.85 0.79 34.94
N GLU A 502 1.42 1.03 33.70
CA GLU A 502 0.57 2.19 33.36
C GLU A 502 -0.80 1.70 32.88
N PHE A 503 -1.69 1.25 33.75
CA PHE A 503 -3.03 0.85 33.30
C PHE A 503 -3.85 2.06 32.86
N ASN A 504 -4.55 1.95 31.73
CA ASN A 504 -5.28 3.05 31.10
C ASN A 504 -6.55 2.51 30.40
N ILE A 505 -7.60 3.31 30.28
CA ILE A 505 -8.84 2.90 29.60
C ILE A 505 -9.07 3.76 28.36
N ARG A 506 -9.43 3.12 27.25
CA ARG A 506 -9.63 3.78 25.96
C ARG A 506 -10.81 3.16 25.22
N ASN A 507 -11.40 3.89 24.27
CA ASN A 507 -12.38 3.45 23.27
C ASN A 507 -13.34 2.34 23.71
N GLN A 508 -14.60 2.68 24.00
CA GLN A 508 -15.64 1.73 24.43
C GLN A 508 -15.29 0.95 25.71
N LYS A 509 -14.57 1.58 26.65
CA LYS A 509 -14.36 1.08 28.02
C LYS A 509 -13.56 -0.23 28.08
N ASN A 510 -12.57 -0.34 27.21
CA ASN A 510 -11.65 -1.45 27.20
C ASN A 510 -10.45 -1.15 28.12
N LEU A 511 -10.01 -2.14 28.91
CA LEU A 511 -8.84 -2.02 29.78
C LEU A 511 -7.56 -2.15 28.96
N TYR A 512 -6.62 -1.23 29.15
CA TYR A 512 -5.31 -1.25 28.52
C TYR A 512 -4.17 -1.18 29.56
N TRP A 513 -3.01 -1.75 29.25
CA TRP A 513 -1.73 -1.39 29.87
C TRP A 513 -1.02 -0.47 28.88
N GLY A 514 -0.78 0.81 29.19
CA GLY A 514 -0.38 1.87 28.25
C GLY A 514 -1.36 2.02 27.07
N HIS A 515 -1.08 1.35 25.96
CA HIS A 515 -1.95 1.24 24.78
C HIS A 515 -2.35 -0.21 24.45
N PHE A 516 -2.06 -1.17 25.33
CA PHE A 516 -2.21 -2.61 25.13
C PHE A 516 -3.53 -3.14 25.66
N PHE A 517 -4.44 -3.53 24.78
CA PHE A 517 -5.74 -4.06 25.16
C PHE A 517 -5.60 -5.35 25.99
N ILE A 518 -6.10 -5.32 27.22
CA ILE A 518 -6.11 -6.40 28.19
C ILE A 518 -7.46 -7.12 28.19
N ALA A 519 -8.57 -6.37 28.29
CA ALA A 519 -9.91 -6.93 28.40
C ALA A 519 -11.00 -5.98 27.86
N GLN A 520 -12.11 -6.54 27.34
CA GLN A 520 -13.27 -5.80 26.85
C GLN A 520 -14.37 -5.78 27.90
N TYR A 521 -14.93 -4.60 28.16
CA TYR A 521 -16.03 -4.44 29.10
C TYR A 521 -17.26 -3.84 28.39
N LYS A 522 -18.41 -4.51 28.48
CA LYS A 522 -19.69 -4.02 27.95
C LYS A 522 -20.64 -3.75 29.11
N GLY A 523 -21.22 -2.55 29.15
CA GLY A 523 -22.56 -2.36 29.73
C GLY A 523 -22.71 -1.65 31.07
N LEU A 524 -21.71 -0.95 31.61
CA LEU A 524 -21.80 -0.40 32.98
C LEU A 524 -21.63 1.12 33.15
N PHE A 525 -21.41 1.89 32.08
CA PHE A 525 -21.29 3.35 32.21
C PHE A 525 -21.91 4.08 31.00
N PRO A 526 -22.39 5.33 31.11
CA PRO A 526 -22.86 6.15 29.98
C PRO A 526 -21.70 6.56 29.04
N GLU A 527 -21.99 6.77 27.75
CA GLU A 527 -21.04 7.25 26.75
C GLU A 527 -21.03 8.80 26.77
N ASN A 528 -19.89 9.40 27.16
CA ASN A 528 -19.51 10.83 27.14
C ASN A 528 -19.18 11.37 28.55
N CYS A 529 -17.88 11.60 28.82
CA CYS A 529 -17.26 12.48 29.84
C CYS A 529 -15.98 11.82 30.37
N ILE A 530 -14.80 12.16 29.83
CA ILE A 530 -13.53 11.88 30.54
C ILE A 530 -12.57 13.07 30.52
N ASP A 531 -12.69 14.04 29.61
CA ASP A 531 -11.74 15.17 29.58
C ASP A 531 -12.02 16.30 30.60
N THR A 532 -12.92 16.11 31.58
CA THR A 532 -13.31 17.14 32.59
C THR A 532 -13.58 16.59 33.99
N LEU A 533 -13.02 15.44 34.38
CA LEU A 533 -13.30 14.83 35.70
C LEU A 533 -12.38 15.38 36.80
N ASP A 534 -12.96 15.69 37.97
CA ASP A 534 -12.23 16.11 39.17
C ASP A 534 -11.48 14.92 39.83
N ASP A 535 -10.51 15.22 40.71
CA ASP A 535 -9.63 14.20 41.31
C ASP A 535 -10.39 13.17 42.16
N ARG A 536 -11.52 13.57 42.76
CA ARG A 536 -12.41 12.64 43.48
C ARG A 536 -13.04 11.63 42.53
N THR A 537 -13.56 12.07 41.39
CA THR A 537 -14.16 11.18 40.40
C THR A 537 -13.11 10.26 39.81
N ASN A 538 -11.88 10.74 39.57
CA ASN A 538 -10.76 9.92 39.11
C ASN A 538 -10.39 8.82 40.12
N LEU A 539 -10.29 9.16 41.41
CA LEU A 539 -10.01 8.20 42.49
C LEU A 539 -11.09 7.11 42.59
N GLN A 540 -12.37 7.49 42.60
CA GLN A 540 -13.49 6.55 42.63
C GLN A 540 -13.53 5.65 41.39
N LEU A 541 -13.19 6.20 40.22
CA LEU A 541 -13.10 5.45 38.98
C LEU A 541 -11.99 4.39 39.05
N GLN A 542 -10.80 4.74 39.54
CA GLN A 542 -9.68 3.81 39.72
C GLN A 542 -10.02 2.65 40.67
N ILE A 543 -10.70 2.93 41.78
CA ILE A 543 -11.10 1.91 42.77
C ILE A 543 -12.13 0.95 42.20
N ASN A 544 -13.18 1.46 41.53
CA ASN A 544 -14.16 0.62 40.86
C ASN A 544 -13.51 -0.29 39.80
N TYR A 545 -12.46 0.17 39.13
CA TYR A 545 -11.70 -0.68 38.20
C TYR A 545 -10.88 -1.76 38.89
N LEU A 546 -10.24 -1.43 40.01
CA LEU A 546 -9.52 -2.42 40.82
C LEU A 546 -10.47 -3.54 41.24
N GLU A 547 -11.65 -3.22 41.78
CA GLU A 547 -12.67 -4.22 42.15
C GLU A 547 -13.13 -5.07 40.96
N VAL A 548 -13.40 -4.45 39.81
CA VAL A 548 -13.81 -5.17 38.59
C VAL A 548 -12.70 -6.07 38.05
N MET A 549 -11.44 -5.64 38.14
CA MET A 549 -10.30 -6.46 37.74
C MET A 549 -10.14 -7.66 38.67
N LEU A 550 -10.22 -7.45 39.99
CA LEU A 550 -10.18 -8.53 40.99
C LEU A 550 -11.37 -9.48 40.88
N SER A 551 -12.50 -9.03 40.32
CA SER A 551 -13.67 -9.89 40.07
C SER A 551 -13.50 -10.85 38.88
N GLN A 552 -12.50 -10.62 38.00
CA GLN A 552 -12.26 -11.46 36.84
C GLN A 552 -11.69 -12.84 37.21
N SER A 553 -12.35 -13.90 36.72
CA SER A 553 -11.99 -15.29 37.03
C SER A 553 -10.55 -15.68 36.67
N HIS A 554 -9.96 -15.06 35.65
CA HIS A 554 -8.58 -15.33 35.24
C HIS A 554 -7.54 -14.52 36.02
N VAL A 555 -7.94 -13.42 36.69
CA VAL A 555 -7.09 -12.64 37.60
C VAL A 555 -7.08 -13.34 38.95
N LYS A 556 -8.26 -13.72 39.48
CA LYS A 556 -8.40 -14.51 40.74
C LYS A 556 -7.58 -15.80 40.76
N LYS A 557 -7.41 -16.46 39.61
CA LYS A 557 -6.62 -17.68 39.47
C LYS A 557 -5.10 -17.46 39.46
N ARG A 558 -4.64 -16.21 39.37
CA ARG A 558 -3.22 -15.83 39.16
C ARG A 558 -2.62 -15.05 40.32
N ILE A 559 -3.43 -14.61 41.28
CA ILE A 559 -2.98 -14.01 42.53
C ILE A 559 -3.31 -14.94 43.67
N SER A 560 -2.46 -14.95 44.70
CA SER A 560 -2.77 -15.65 45.93
C SER A 560 -4.04 -15.06 46.56
N GLN A 561 -4.75 -15.87 47.34
CA GLN A 561 -5.94 -15.41 48.06
C GLN A 561 -5.59 -14.23 48.99
N ASP A 562 -4.40 -14.23 49.58
CA ASP A 562 -3.87 -13.14 50.42
C ASP A 562 -3.78 -11.78 49.70
N ILE A 563 -3.24 -11.76 48.47
CA ILE A 563 -3.15 -10.54 47.65
C ILE A 563 -4.56 -10.09 47.22
N LEU A 564 -5.43 -11.04 46.86
CA LEU A 564 -6.81 -10.74 46.48
C LEU A 564 -7.58 -10.09 47.63
N ASP A 565 -7.45 -10.61 48.85
CA ASP A 565 -8.13 -10.10 50.03
C ASP A 565 -7.60 -8.70 50.40
N ARG A 566 -6.27 -8.51 50.36
CA ARG A 566 -5.63 -7.22 50.64
C ARG A 566 -6.05 -6.11 49.68
N LEU A 567 -6.05 -6.40 48.37
CA LEU A 567 -6.45 -5.42 47.35
C LEU A 567 -7.97 -5.14 47.39
N SER A 568 -8.79 -6.15 47.72
CA SER A 568 -10.24 -5.96 47.85
C SER A 568 -10.58 -5.13 49.08
N LEU A 569 -9.87 -5.34 50.20
CA LEU A 569 -9.99 -4.53 51.41
C LEU A 569 -9.57 -3.09 51.14
N PHE A 570 -8.41 -2.88 50.52
CA PHE A 570 -7.92 -1.56 50.16
C PHE A 570 -8.88 -0.80 49.24
N ALA A 571 -9.45 -1.48 48.24
CA ALA A 571 -10.45 -0.90 47.35
C ALA A 571 -11.69 -0.42 48.15
N SER A 572 -12.20 -1.27 49.05
CA SER A 572 -13.35 -0.96 49.89
C SER A 572 -13.09 0.24 50.82
N GLU A 573 -11.94 0.26 51.49
CA GLU A 573 -11.54 1.33 52.41
C GLU A 573 -11.34 2.66 51.68
N THR A 574 -10.67 2.63 50.54
CA THR A 574 -10.40 3.84 49.74
C THR A 574 -11.71 4.38 49.12
N PHE A 575 -12.65 3.50 48.76
CA PHE A 575 -13.97 3.92 48.28
C PHE A 575 -14.72 4.68 49.37
N ILE A 576 -14.79 4.12 50.58
CA ILE A 576 -15.43 4.76 51.74
C ILE A 576 -14.73 6.09 52.07
N TRP A 577 -13.40 6.11 52.04
CA TRP A 577 -12.61 7.31 52.27
C TRP A 577 -12.95 8.41 51.26
N SER A 578 -13.10 8.08 49.97
CA SER A 578 -13.40 9.04 48.90
C SER A 578 -14.75 9.75 49.03
N GLN A 579 -15.70 9.17 49.80
CA GLN A 579 -17.05 9.73 50.02
C GLN A 579 -17.05 10.85 51.08
N ARG A 580 -15.96 11.05 51.81
CA ARG A 580 -15.82 12.10 52.83
C ARG A 580 -15.34 13.42 52.19
N ASN A 581 -15.55 14.53 52.89
CA ASN A 581 -15.07 15.84 52.46
C ASN A 581 -13.56 15.95 52.66
N HIS A 582 -12.84 16.10 51.55
CA HIS A 582 -11.38 16.20 51.48
C HIS A 582 -10.99 17.35 50.55
N THR A 583 -9.79 17.90 50.72
CA THR A 583 -9.26 18.91 49.80
C THR A 583 -8.80 18.28 48.49
N GLN A 584 -8.57 19.08 47.45
CA GLN A 584 -8.00 18.58 46.18
C GLN A 584 -6.58 18.02 46.36
N GLU A 585 -5.81 18.55 47.32
CA GLU A 585 -4.47 18.05 47.63
C GLU A 585 -4.53 16.67 48.29
N ASP A 586 -5.43 16.46 49.26
CA ASP A 586 -5.65 15.16 49.91
C ASP A 586 -6.09 14.08 48.89
N LEU A 587 -6.98 14.44 47.97
CA LEU A 587 -7.46 13.55 46.92
C LEU A 587 -6.34 13.12 45.98
N LYS A 588 -5.45 14.06 45.62
CA LYS A 588 -4.30 13.82 44.75
C LYS A 588 -3.22 12.96 45.44
N GLU A 589 -3.00 13.17 46.73
CA GLU A 589 -2.10 12.33 47.53
C GLU A 589 -2.63 10.90 47.63
N LYS A 590 -3.93 10.74 47.94
CA LYS A 590 -4.57 9.41 48.00
C LYS A 590 -4.60 8.70 46.64
N LEU A 591 -4.74 9.45 45.55
CA LEU A 591 -4.63 8.92 44.19
C LEU A 591 -3.23 8.36 43.92
N ASN A 592 -2.17 9.09 44.31
CA ASN A 592 -0.79 8.60 44.16
C ASN A 592 -0.51 7.37 45.01
N GLU A 593 -0.99 7.33 46.27
CA GLU A 593 -0.86 6.17 47.16
C GLU A 593 -1.57 4.93 46.58
N THR A 594 -2.79 5.14 46.06
CA THR A 594 -3.57 4.11 45.36
C THR A 594 -2.83 3.59 44.15
N GLU A 595 -2.27 4.47 43.31
CA GLU A 595 -1.47 4.07 42.16
C GLU A 595 -0.20 3.32 42.58
N GLU A 596 0.49 3.72 43.64
CA GLU A 596 1.72 3.07 44.10
C GLU A 596 1.47 1.66 44.64
N LEU A 597 0.44 1.48 45.49
CA LEU A 597 0.06 0.18 46.04
C LEU A 597 -0.46 -0.76 44.95
N VAL A 598 -1.33 -0.27 44.06
CA VAL A 598 -1.82 -1.07 42.92
C VAL A 598 -0.64 -1.45 42.03
N ASN A 599 0.29 -0.55 41.76
CA ASN A 599 1.47 -0.86 40.96
C ASN A 599 2.47 -1.80 41.65
N SER A 600 2.56 -1.83 42.98
CA SER A 600 3.45 -2.75 43.69
C SER A 600 2.87 -4.17 43.72
N GLU A 601 1.58 -4.32 44.01
CA GLU A 601 0.92 -5.63 44.11
C GLU A 601 0.61 -6.22 42.72
N LEU A 602 0.23 -5.41 41.72
CA LEU A 602 -0.02 -5.90 40.36
C LEU A 602 1.26 -6.24 39.56
N LYS A 603 2.46 -5.89 40.04
CA LYS A 603 3.72 -6.40 39.45
C LYS A 603 3.81 -7.92 39.51
N LEU A 604 3.21 -8.54 40.53
CA LEU A 604 3.21 -9.99 40.76
C LEU A 604 2.30 -10.74 39.76
N LEU A 605 1.50 -10.02 38.98
CA LEU A 605 0.33 -10.59 38.31
C LEU A 605 0.63 -11.26 36.95
N ASN A 606 1.88 -11.33 36.50
CA ASN A 606 2.33 -12.05 35.29
C ASN A 606 1.37 -11.88 34.08
N LEU A 607 0.81 -10.67 33.91
CA LEU A 607 -0.46 -10.49 33.19
C LEU A 607 -0.39 -10.66 31.66
N LEU A 608 0.80 -10.69 31.04
CA LEU A 608 0.93 -10.77 29.59
C LEU A 608 1.73 -11.99 29.08
N PRO A 609 1.07 -13.16 28.99
CA PRO A 609 1.61 -14.34 28.34
C PRO A 609 1.88 -14.15 26.83
N PHE A 610 2.93 -14.81 26.33
CA PHE A 610 3.41 -14.76 24.95
C PHE A 610 2.32 -15.04 23.88
N ARG A 611 1.46 -16.04 24.09
CA ARG A 611 0.36 -16.43 23.19
C ARG A 611 -0.83 -15.48 23.27
N LYS A 612 -1.14 -14.87 24.43
CA LYS A 612 -2.13 -13.78 24.49
C LYS A 612 -1.69 -12.59 23.61
N MET A 613 -0.42 -12.20 23.66
CA MET A 613 0.12 -11.18 22.73
C MET A 613 0.04 -11.63 21.26
N ARG A 614 0.30 -12.91 20.96
CA ARG A 614 0.18 -13.48 19.60
C ARG A 614 -1.27 -13.53 19.09
N PHE A 615 -2.23 -13.76 19.97
CA PHE A 615 -3.65 -13.68 19.66
C PHE A 615 -4.06 -12.23 19.36
N SER A 616 -3.63 -11.26 20.17
CA SER A 616 -3.85 -9.83 19.91
C SER A 616 -3.27 -9.41 18.55
N LEU A 617 -2.04 -9.82 18.21
CA LEU A 617 -1.47 -9.60 16.87
C LEU A 617 -2.40 -10.10 15.74
N LYS A 618 -3.03 -11.27 15.93
CA LYS A 618 -3.97 -11.85 14.95
C LYS A 618 -5.30 -11.09 14.91
N VAL A 619 -5.81 -10.64 16.05
CA VAL A 619 -7.04 -9.82 16.13
C VAL A 619 -6.84 -8.48 15.43
N TYR A 620 -5.74 -7.76 15.73
CA TYR A 620 -5.42 -6.51 15.05
C TYR A 620 -5.16 -6.68 13.55
N SER A 621 -4.53 -7.79 13.14
CA SER A 621 -4.42 -8.13 11.71
C SER A 621 -5.79 -8.28 11.05
N LYS A 622 -6.74 -8.98 11.70
CA LYS A 622 -8.11 -9.13 11.18
C LYS A 622 -8.88 -7.82 11.15
N GLN A 623 -8.74 -6.98 12.18
CA GLN A 623 -9.36 -5.65 12.21
C GLN A 623 -8.81 -4.76 11.08
N ASN A 624 -7.50 -4.82 10.82
CA ASN A 624 -6.90 -4.09 9.71
C ASN A 624 -7.36 -4.62 8.35
N ASP A 625 -7.48 -5.94 8.19
CA ASP A 625 -8.03 -6.55 6.98
C ASP A 625 -9.50 -6.12 6.78
N ALA A 626 -10.31 -6.10 7.85
CA ALA A 626 -11.70 -5.61 7.82
C ALA A 626 -11.80 -4.11 7.48
N ASN A 627 -10.86 -3.30 7.99
CA ASN A 627 -10.78 -1.86 7.65
C ASN A 627 -10.40 -1.64 6.18
N LEU A 628 -9.51 -2.46 5.63
CA LEU A 628 -9.19 -2.44 4.20
C LEU A 628 -10.44 -2.80 3.35
N VAL A 629 -11.15 -3.87 3.70
CA VAL A 629 -12.41 -4.26 3.05
C VAL A 629 -13.44 -3.13 3.09
N ARG A 630 -13.67 -2.52 4.28
CA ARG A 630 -14.61 -1.41 4.43
C ARG A 630 -14.19 -0.19 3.59
N SER A 631 -12.90 0.12 3.55
CA SER A 631 -12.38 1.23 2.76
C SER A 631 -12.53 1.00 1.26
N LEU A 632 -12.26 -0.22 0.77
CA LEU A 632 -12.45 -0.56 -0.64
C LEU A 632 -13.93 -0.42 -1.05
N ARG A 633 -14.85 -0.95 -0.25
CA ARG A 633 -16.29 -0.82 -0.50
C ARG A 633 -16.77 0.62 -0.45
N SER A 634 -16.39 1.36 0.59
CA SER A 634 -16.74 2.77 0.73
C SER A 634 -16.20 3.64 -0.40
N LYS A 635 -14.99 3.33 -0.91
CA LYS A 635 -14.34 4.15 -1.93
C LYS A 635 -14.78 3.81 -3.36
N PHE A 636 -15.05 2.54 -3.66
CA PHE A 636 -15.25 2.07 -5.04
C PHE A 636 -16.64 1.52 -5.34
N GLY A 637 -17.48 1.29 -4.31
CA GLY A 637 -18.77 0.61 -4.42
C GLY A 637 -18.74 -0.77 -3.77
N ALA A 638 -19.90 -1.25 -3.31
CA ALA A 638 -20.02 -2.57 -2.66
C ALA A 638 -19.92 -3.74 -3.65
N ASP A 639 -20.19 -3.47 -4.92
CA ASP A 639 -20.24 -4.37 -6.08
C ASP A 639 -18.96 -4.32 -6.95
N CYS A 640 -17.91 -3.67 -6.46
CA CYS A 640 -16.67 -3.48 -7.23
C CYS A 640 -15.93 -4.81 -7.48
N VAL A 641 -15.39 -4.93 -8.69
CA VAL A 641 -14.63 -6.09 -9.16
C VAL A 641 -13.14 -5.79 -9.03
N LEU A 642 -12.40 -6.63 -8.33
CA LEU A 642 -10.98 -6.38 -8.06
C LEU A 642 -10.10 -7.11 -9.08
N ILE A 643 -9.23 -6.38 -9.74
CA ILE A 643 -8.29 -6.94 -10.71
C ILE A 643 -6.86 -6.77 -10.16
N LEU A 644 -6.16 -7.88 -9.94
CA LEU A 644 -4.84 -7.90 -9.30
C LEU A 644 -3.79 -8.54 -10.20
N GLY A 645 -2.62 -7.92 -10.29
CA GLY A 645 -1.50 -8.53 -10.99
C GLY A 645 -0.89 -9.72 -10.23
N ASN A 646 -0.48 -10.74 -10.99
CA ASN A 646 0.11 -11.98 -10.49
C ASN A 646 1.62 -11.85 -10.17
N TRP A 647 2.25 -10.71 -10.44
CA TRP A 647 3.71 -10.63 -10.39
C TRP A 647 4.25 -10.40 -8.99
N SER A 648 5.25 -11.20 -8.66
CA SER A 648 6.11 -10.99 -7.51
C SER A 648 7.55 -11.31 -7.89
N ALA A 649 8.50 -10.43 -7.54
CA ALA A 649 9.92 -10.73 -7.75
C ALA A 649 10.72 -10.39 -6.47
N PRO A 650 11.70 -11.23 -6.10
CA PRO A 650 12.90 -11.40 -6.92
C PRO A 650 13.23 -12.85 -7.33
N THR A 651 13.54 -13.02 -8.63
CA THR A 651 14.49 -14.01 -9.18
C THR A 651 14.18 -15.50 -9.05
N THR A 652 12.96 -15.96 -9.32
CA THR A 652 12.74 -17.37 -9.71
C THR A 652 12.19 -17.41 -11.12
N LYS A 653 13.07 -17.48 -12.13
CA LYS A 653 12.65 -18.17 -13.37
C LYS A 653 12.19 -19.57 -12.91
N PHE A 654 11.01 -20.01 -13.33
CA PHE A 654 10.44 -21.36 -13.12
C PHE A 654 9.66 -21.66 -11.82
N HIS A 655 9.35 -20.68 -10.96
CA HIS A 655 8.31 -20.85 -9.91
C HIS A 655 7.04 -20.08 -10.29
N GLU A 656 5.86 -20.61 -9.94
CA GLU A 656 4.63 -19.82 -9.95
C GLU A 656 4.77 -18.65 -8.97
N PRO A 657 4.63 -17.40 -9.44
CA PRO A 657 4.80 -16.23 -8.59
C PRO A 657 3.52 -15.99 -7.79
N ILE A 658 3.49 -16.26 -6.48
CA ILE A 658 2.33 -15.82 -5.68
C ILE A 658 2.72 -15.31 -4.29
N ARG A 659 3.16 -14.04 -4.24
CA ARG A 659 3.41 -13.32 -2.98
C ARG A 659 2.13 -12.74 -2.34
N ASN A 660 0.95 -12.95 -2.96
CA ASN A 660 -0.33 -12.38 -2.53
C ASN A 660 -1.44 -13.40 -2.21
N LYS A 661 -1.18 -14.73 -2.16
CA LYS A 661 -2.23 -15.76 -1.90
C LYS A 661 -3.09 -15.42 -0.67
N GLY A 662 -2.46 -14.94 0.41
CA GLY A 662 -3.18 -14.57 1.64
C GLY A 662 -4.08 -13.36 1.50
N LEU A 663 -3.70 -12.36 0.69
CA LEU A 663 -4.52 -11.17 0.41
C LEU A 663 -5.70 -11.53 -0.49
N ILE A 664 -5.44 -12.30 -1.55
CA ILE A 664 -6.46 -12.78 -2.51
C ILE A 664 -7.54 -13.59 -1.77
N LYS A 665 -7.13 -14.62 -1.01
CA LYS A 665 -8.06 -15.43 -0.22
C LYS A 665 -8.85 -14.61 0.80
N MET A 666 -8.23 -13.59 1.39
CA MET A 666 -8.92 -12.69 2.32
C MET A 666 -10.00 -11.86 1.61
N LEU A 667 -9.71 -11.29 0.45
CA LEU A 667 -10.67 -10.49 -0.32
C LEU A 667 -11.83 -11.35 -0.84
N GLN A 668 -11.55 -12.54 -1.40
CA GLN A 668 -12.58 -13.49 -1.85
C GLN A 668 -13.50 -13.91 -0.69
N LYS A 669 -12.94 -14.23 0.48
CA LYS A 669 -13.73 -14.58 1.68
C LYS A 669 -14.65 -13.44 2.15
N ASN A 670 -14.31 -12.19 1.84
CA ASN A 670 -15.14 -11.02 2.13
C ASN A 670 -16.07 -10.64 0.96
N GLY A 671 -16.28 -11.54 0.01
CA GLY A 671 -17.29 -11.43 -1.04
C GLY A 671 -16.92 -10.53 -2.21
N PHE A 672 -15.63 -10.25 -2.45
CA PHE A 672 -15.21 -9.57 -3.68
C PHE A 672 -15.06 -10.56 -4.84
N THR A 673 -15.60 -10.19 -6.00
CA THR A 673 -15.27 -10.82 -7.29
C THR A 673 -13.86 -10.41 -7.69
N LEU A 674 -13.01 -11.36 -8.07
CA LEU A 674 -11.57 -11.12 -8.23
C LEU A 674 -11.03 -11.80 -9.50
N PHE A 675 -10.23 -11.08 -10.27
CA PHE A 675 -9.51 -11.59 -11.45
C PHE A 675 -8.01 -11.28 -11.38
N LEU A 676 -7.20 -12.12 -12.02
CA LEU A 676 -5.75 -11.96 -12.11
C LEU A 676 -5.32 -11.36 -13.45
N ILE A 677 -4.17 -10.67 -13.47
CA ILE A 677 -3.49 -10.23 -14.71
C ILE A 677 -2.08 -10.82 -14.74
N ASP A 678 -1.64 -11.31 -15.90
CA ASP A 678 -0.25 -11.76 -16.09
C ASP A 678 0.71 -10.59 -16.34
N GLU A 679 1.13 -9.94 -15.26
CA GLU A 679 2.03 -8.77 -15.27
C GLU A 679 3.37 -9.02 -15.99
N PHE A 680 3.85 -10.26 -16.12
CA PHE A 680 5.17 -10.57 -16.71
C PHE A 680 5.15 -10.51 -18.24
N LYS A 681 4.18 -11.19 -18.86
CA LYS A 681 4.04 -11.23 -20.32
C LYS A 681 3.62 -9.87 -20.85
N THR A 682 2.71 -9.20 -20.16
CA THR A 682 2.07 -7.98 -20.65
C THR A 682 2.93 -6.72 -20.42
N SER A 683 3.84 -6.70 -19.45
CA SER A 683 4.76 -5.56 -19.25
C SER A 683 6.02 -5.54 -20.12
N SER A 684 6.29 -6.61 -20.88
CA SER A 684 7.52 -6.75 -21.67
C SER A 684 7.34 -6.48 -23.17
N VAL A 685 6.08 -6.36 -23.62
CA VAL A 685 5.68 -6.35 -25.02
C VAL A 685 4.78 -5.15 -25.28
N CYS A 686 4.97 -4.48 -26.40
CA CYS A 686 4.16 -3.34 -26.81
C CYS A 686 2.74 -3.82 -27.16
N PRO A 687 1.68 -3.30 -26.52
CA PRO A 687 0.30 -3.69 -26.83
C PRO A 687 -0.09 -3.51 -28.29
N ASP A 688 0.46 -2.49 -28.96
CA ASP A 688 0.08 -2.14 -30.33
C ASP A 688 0.79 -2.97 -31.41
N CYS A 689 2.08 -3.25 -31.24
CA CYS A 689 2.93 -3.79 -32.31
C CYS A 689 3.70 -5.05 -31.94
N GLU A 690 3.48 -5.55 -30.71
CA GLU A 690 4.14 -6.75 -30.15
C GLU A 690 5.68 -6.68 -30.08
N GLY A 691 6.26 -5.51 -30.35
CA GLY A 691 7.69 -5.25 -30.21
C GLY A 691 8.13 -5.16 -28.76
N GLY A 692 9.40 -5.45 -28.49
CA GLY A 692 9.94 -5.40 -27.13
C GLY A 692 9.88 -4.00 -26.50
N LEU A 693 9.51 -3.93 -25.21
CA LEU A 693 9.55 -2.70 -24.41
C LEU A 693 10.87 -2.58 -23.64
N GLN A 694 11.35 -1.35 -23.42
CA GLN A 694 12.55 -1.08 -22.62
C GLN A 694 12.39 0.10 -21.67
N LYS A 695 13.08 0.04 -20.53
CA LYS A 695 13.17 1.15 -19.57
C LYS A 695 14.12 2.21 -20.12
N PHE A 696 13.74 3.47 -20.04
CA PHE A 696 14.54 4.56 -20.61
C PHE A 696 14.71 5.76 -19.66
N LYS A 697 13.74 6.05 -18.78
CA LYS A 697 13.79 7.23 -17.88
C LYS A 697 14.61 6.94 -16.63
N THR A 698 15.49 7.88 -16.25
CA THR A 698 16.18 7.88 -14.95
C THR A 698 15.73 9.09 -14.13
N ILE A 699 15.65 8.92 -12.81
CA ILE A 699 15.23 9.95 -11.85
C ILE A 699 16.25 10.04 -10.71
N PRO A 700 16.37 11.17 -10.00
CA PRO A 700 17.11 11.22 -8.75
C PRO A 700 16.63 10.13 -7.79
N ASN A 701 17.54 9.50 -7.05
CA ASN A 701 17.18 8.41 -6.17
C ASN A 701 16.14 8.90 -5.15
N PRO A 702 14.93 8.30 -5.11
CA PRO A 702 13.84 8.78 -4.28
C PRO A 702 14.10 8.56 -2.78
N ARG A 703 15.23 7.94 -2.41
CA ARG A 703 15.70 7.76 -1.04
C ARG A 703 16.85 8.74 -0.78
N PRO A 704 16.61 9.85 -0.06
CA PRO A 704 17.64 10.85 0.22
C PRO A 704 18.95 10.24 0.76
N TYR A 705 18.85 9.32 1.72
CA TYR A 705 19.98 8.61 2.32
C TYR A 705 20.75 7.64 1.39
N GLN A 706 20.22 7.35 0.18
CA GLN A 706 20.94 6.56 -0.83
C GLN A 706 21.46 7.43 -1.98
N ARG A 707 21.14 8.73 -2.03
CA ARG A 707 21.59 9.62 -3.11
C ARG A 707 23.10 9.80 -3.14
N GLU A 708 23.74 9.73 -1.98
CA GLU A 708 25.20 9.84 -1.84
C GLU A 708 25.94 8.70 -2.55
N LYS A 709 25.44 7.45 -2.44
CA LYS A 709 26.03 6.27 -3.10
C LYS A 709 25.43 5.98 -4.48
N MET A 710 24.18 6.36 -4.70
CA MET A 710 23.42 6.12 -5.93
C MET A 710 22.54 7.34 -6.21
N PRO A 711 23.05 8.40 -6.87
CA PRO A 711 22.34 9.66 -7.04
C PRO A 711 21.13 9.56 -7.98
N LYS A 712 21.14 8.63 -8.94
CA LYS A 712 20.05 8.42 -9.91
C LYS A 712 19.66 6.92 -9.97
N VAL A 713 18.39 6.66 -10.24
CA VAL A 713 17.83 5.31 -10.44
C VAL A 713 16.91 5.27 -11.67
N THR A 714 16.86 4.13 -12.35
CA THR A 714 15.94 3.92 -13.48
C THR A 714 14.48 3.85 -12.99
N CYS A 715 13.59 4.62 -13.62
CA CYS A 715 12.16 4.55 -13.38
C CYS A 715 11.61 3.25 -13.98
N ASN A 716 11.16 2.33 -13.13
CA ASN A 716 10.74 0.99 -13.57
C ASN A 716 9.32 0.95 -14.15
N GLY A 717 8.50 1.96 -13.86
CA GLY A 717 7.10 2.02 -14.31
C GLY A 717 6.91 2.65 -15.69
N LEU A 718 7.96 3.19 -16.32
CA LEU A 718 7.88 3.87 -17.61
C LEU A 718 8.75 3.14 -18.65
N LEU A 719 8.11 2.70 -19.72
CA LEU A 719 8.67 1.87 -20.77
C LEU A 719 8.57 2.59 -22.12
N LYS A 720 9.46 2.27 -23.05
CA LYS A 720 9.50 2.77 -24.43
C LYS A 720 9.51 1.59 -25.38
N CYS A 721 8.68 1.63 -26.42
CA CYS A 721 8.69 0.63 -27.48
C CYS A 721 9.96 0.74 -28.34
N LYS A 722 10.52 -0.40 -28.77
CA LYS A 722 11.69 -0.47 -29.65
C LYS A 722 11.35 -0.40 -31.14
N ASN A 723 10.13 -0.75 -31.54
CA ASN A 723 9.77 -0.96 -32.95
C ASN A 723 9.09 0.26 -33.62
N HIS A 724 8.67 1.27 -32.86
CA HIS A 724 8.07 2.48 -33.43
C HIS A 724 9.14 3.55 -33.71
N SER A 725 9.09 4.17 -34.89
CA SER A 725 9.97 5.26 -35.34
C SER A 725 9.88 6.49 -34.44
N THR A 726 8.68 6.86 -33.99
CA THR A 726 8.45 7.72 -32.83
C THR A 726 8.20 6.86 -31.59
N PRO A 727 8.95 7.04 -30.49
CA PRO A 727 8.90 6.07 -29.41
C PRO A 727 7.61 6.16 -28.60
N LYS A 728 6.67 5.24 -28.84
CA LYS A 728 5.51 5.07 -27.98
C LYS A 728 5.95 4.70 -26.56
N LEU A 729 5.42 5.44 -25.59
CA LEU A 729 5.72 5.28 -24.17
C LEU A 729 4.56 4.54 -23.50
N TRP A 730 4.91 3.63 -22.61
CA TRP A 730 3.95 2.82 -21.88
C TRP A 730 4.20 2.94 -20.38
N ASN A 731 3.15 3.10 -19.58
CA ASN A 731 3.25 2.70 -18.19
C ASN A 731 3.23 1.18 -18.15
N ARG A 732 4.13 0.60 -17.36
CA ARG A 732 4.24 -0.84 -17.15
C ARG A 732 2.90 -1.49 -16.81
N ASP A 733 2.11 -0.86 -15.96
CA ASP A 733 0.86 -1.41 -15.44
C ASP A 733 -0.28 -1.27 -16.46
N VAL A 734 -0.15 -0.39 -17.45
CA VAL A 734 -1.13 -0.23 -18.55
C VAL A 734 -0.78 -1.09 -19.76
N ALA A 735 0.52 -1.22 -20.07
CA ALA A 735 0.97 -2.30 -20.95
C ALA A 735 0.47 -3.65 -20.42
N ALA A 736 0.33 -3.77 -19.09
CA ALA A 736 -0.18 -4.97 -18.46
C ALA A 736 -1.65 -5.33 -18.82
N VAL A 737 -2.49 -4.35 -19.17
CA VAL A 737 -3.95 -4.52 -19.42
C VAL A 737 -4.36 -4.33 -20.88
N GLY A 738 -3.46 -3.83 -21.73
CA GLY A 738 -3.81 -3.10 -22.95
C GLY A 738 -4.44 -3.86 -24.13
N LYS A 739 -4.62 -5.19 -24.08
CA LYS A 739 -5.22 -5.94 -25.21
C LYS A 739 -6.71 -6.27 -25.08
N ASN A 740 -7.21 -6.60 -23.88
CA ASN A 740 -8.58 -7.14 -23.72
C ASN A 740 -9.49 -6.32 -22.78
N VAL A 741 -8.98 -5.24 -22.18
CA VAL A 741 -9.80 -4.34 -21.36
C VAL A 741 -9.92 -3.01 -22.11
N SER A 742 -11.06 -2.86 -22.80
CA SER A 742 -11.48 -1.76 -23.65
C SER A 742 -10.80 -0.41 -23.41
N ILE A 743 -10.30 0.20 -24.50
CA ILE A 743 -10.20 1.62 -24.95
C ILE A 743 -10.11 2.76 -23.90
N HIS A 744 -10.71 2.66 -22.72
CA HIS A 744 -10.65 3.63 -21.63
C HIS A 744 -9.35 3.61 -20.80
N PHE A 745 -8.65 2.47 -20.67
CA PHE A 745 -7.38 2.42 -19.91
C PHE A 745 -6.21 3.10 -20.64
N LEU A 746 -6.25 3.14 -21.98
CA LEU A 746 -5.30 3.85 -22.83
C LEU A 746 -5.42 5.38 -22.69
N PHE A 747 -6.62 5.88 -22.44
CA PHE A 747 -6.91 7.32 -22.28
C PHE A 747 -6.26 7.93 -21.02
N ILE A 748 -5.99 7.11 -20.00
CA ILE A 748 -5.42 7.57 -18.72
C ILE A 748 -3.92 7.89 -18.85
N LEU A 749 -3.20 7.31 -19.82
CA LEU A 749 -1.76 7.54 -19.98
C LEU A 749 -1.36 8.56 -21.01
N GLU A 750 -2.13 8.72 -22.08
CA GLU A 750 -1.86 9.77 -23.07
C GLU A 750 -1.83 11.14 -22.39
N GLN A 751 -2.62 11.27 -21.32
CA GLN A 751 -2.69 12.43 -20.43
C GLN A 751 -1.56 12.49 -19.35
N MET A 752 -0.87 11.38 -19.04
CA MET A 752 0.21 11.34 -18.02
C MET A 752 1.63 11.47 -18.60
N THR A 753 1.80 11.30 -19.92
CA THR A 753 3.11 11.45 -20.60
C THR A 753 3.31 12.79 -21.27
N THR A 754 2.28 13.62 -21.38
CA THR A 754 2.46 15.03 -21.71
C THR A 754 3.02 15.74 -20.49
N GLU A 755 4.35 15.91 -20.46
CA GLU A 755 4.93 17.11 -19.86
C GLU A 755 4.05 18.28 -20.31
N GLN A 756 3.36 18.95 -19.37
CA GLN A 756 2.62 20.18 -19.65
C GLN A 756 3.63 21.23 -20.14
N LYS A 757 3.90 21.21 -21.45
CA LYS A 757 4.52 22.28 -22.20
C LYS A 757 3.39 22.94 -22.97
N GLY A 758 2.87 24.03 -22.40
CA GLY A 758 1.88 24.90 -23.03
C GLY A 758 0.47 24.31 -23.16
N GLN A 759 -0.48 25.21 -23.46
CA GLN A 759 -1.86 24.85 -23.80
C GLN A 759 -1.90 24.04 -25.10
N SER A 760 -2.74 23.01 -25.16
CA SER A 760 -2.98 22.22 -26.36
C SER A 760 -3.70 23.04 -27.44
N THR A 761 -3.32 22.84 -28.70
CA THR A 761 -4.03 23.39 -29.86
C THR A 761 -4.90 22.32 -30.52
N SER A 762 -5.90 22.74 -31.27
CA SER A 762 -6.78 21.91 -32.11
C SER A 762 -6.84 22.50 -33.52
N ASN A 763 -7.49 21.76 -34.42
CA ASN A 763 -8.02 22.35 -35.65
C ASN A 763 -8.96 23.52 -35.31
N ILE A 764 -9.06 24.47 -36.23
CA ILE A 764 -9.95 25.63 -36.09
C ILE A 764 -11.39 25.13 -35.98
N ARG A 765 -12.12 25.60 -34.97
CA ARG A 765 -13.53 25.25 -34.74
C ARG A 765 -14.39 25.84 -35.84
N SER A 766 -15.48 25.14 -36.18
CA SER A 766 -16.43 25.63 -37.18
C SER A 766 -17.03 26.97 -36.77
N GLY A 767 -17.10 27.94 -37.70
CA GLY A 767 -17.53 29.32 -37.47
C GLY A 767 -16.43 30.28 -36.97
N HIS A 768 -15.20 29.80 -36.86
CA HIS A 768 -14.02 30.57 -36.44
C HIS A 768 -12.89 30.55 -37.49
N GLU A 769 -13.20 30.15 -38.72
CA GLU A 769 -12.25 30.07 -39.83
C GLU A 769 -11.65 31.45 -40.17
N LEU A 770 -10.38 31.47 -40.55
CA LEU A 770 -9.65 32.67 -40.95
C LEU A 770 -9.31 32.59 -42.45
N ASN A 771 -9.38 33.73 -43.15
CA ASN A 771 -8.85 33.81 -44.51
C ASN A 771 -7.32 33.77 -44.45
N GLN A 772 -6.75 32.57 -44.59
CA GLN A 772 -5.33 32.33 -44.42
C GLN A 772 -4.46 33.07 -45.44
N GLU A 773 -4.90 33.16 -46.70
CA GLU A 773 -4.17 33.84 -47.77
C GLU A 773 -4.05 35.36 -47.50
N LYS A 774 -5.18 36.02 -47.19
CA LYS A 774 -5.17 37.45 -46.85
C LYS A 774 -4.36 37.73 -45.59
N LEU A 775 -4.48 36.86 -44.57
CA LEU A 775 -3.73 36.98 -43.33
C LEU A 775 -2.21 36.83 -43.59
N GLU A 776 -1.80 35.85 -44.38
CA GLU A 776 -0.39 35.64 -44.71
C GLU A 776 0.24 36.84 -45.44
N VAL A 777 -0.45 37.38 -46.45
CA VAL A 777 0.00 38.58 -47.16
C VAL A 777 0.13 39.77 -46.20
N TYR A 778 -0.84 39.94 -45.30
CA TYR A 778 -0.81 41.01 -44.31
C TYR A 778 0.39 40.86 -43.34
N LEU A 779 0.65 39.65 -42.84
CA LEU A 779 1.73 39.39 -41.89
C LEU A 779 3.12 39.54 -42.53
N LEU A 780 3.31 39.12 -43.78
CA LEU A 780 4.57 39.32 -44.52
C LEU A 780 4.96 40.79 -44.64
N LYS A 781 3.97 41.69 -44.73
CA LYS A 781 4.18 43.13 -44.86
C LYS A 781 4.39 43.84 -43.51
N HIS A 782 3.73 43.40 -42.44
CA HIS A 782 3.66 44.15 -41.19
C HIS A 782 4.41 43.52 -40.00
N VAL A 783 4.81 42.25 -40.09
CA VAL A 783 5.59 41.57 -39.04
C VAL A 783 7.00 41.34 -39.55
N GLU A 784 7.95 42.11 -39.00
CA GLU A 784 9.37 42.00 -39.35
C GLU A 784 9.88 40.56 -39.12
N GLY A 785 10.53 39.99 -40.14
CA GLY A 785 11.10 38.65 -40.11
C GLY A 785 10.13 37.50 -40.38
N PHE A 786 8.83 37.76 -40.58
CA PHE A 786 7.84 36.72 -40.88
C PHE A 786 8.09 36.06 -42.25
N LYS A 787 7.95 34.73 -42.34
CA LYS A 787 8.14 33.96 -43.59
C LYS A 787 6.95 33.05 -43.94
N SER A 788 6.66 32.90 -45.22
CA SER A 788 5.70 31.91 -45.74
C SER A 788 6.32 30.49 -45.76
N PRO A 789 5.56 29.39 -45.59
CA PRO A 789 4.11 29.30 -45.44
C PRO A 789 3.60 29.53 -44.00
N LEU A 790 2.47 30.21 -43.88
CA LEU A 790 1.71 30.33 -42.63
C LEU A 790 0.96 29.04 -42.31
N ASN A 791 1.11 28.53 -41.09
CA ASN A 791 0.29 27.46 -40.52
C ASN A 791 -0.50 27.97 -39.31
N ILE A 792 -1.79 27.67 -39.24
CA ILE A 792 -2.71 28.17 -38.20
C ILE A 792 -3.28 27.01 -37.40
N SER A 793 -3.29 27.13 -36.08
CA SER A 793 -4.04 26.23 -35.18
C SER A 793 -4.72 27.04 -34.08
N GLN A 794 -5.81 26.53 -33.50
CA GLN A 794 -6.58 27.24 -32.48
C GLN A 794 -6.26 26.69 -31.08
N PHE A 795 -6.15 27.55 -30.06
CA PHE A 795 -6.00 27.05 -28.68
C PHE A 795 -7.29 26.39 -28.18
N GLN A 796 -7.16 25.31 -27.41
CA GLN A 796 -8.30 24.58 -26.85
C GLN A 796 -8.96 25.30 -25.65
N PHE A 797 -8.18 26.10 -24.93
CA PHE A 797 -8.60 26.83 -23.72
C PHE A 797 -8.50 28.36 -23.93
N GLY A 798 -9.36 29.13 -23.26
CA GLY A 798 -9.55 30.59 -23.47
C GLY A 798 -10.82 30.89 -24.26
N GLN A 799 -11.89 31.31 -23.58
CA GLN A 799 -13.26 31.34 -24.13
C GLN A 799 -13.76 32.73 -24.54
N SER A 800 -13.17 33.84 -24.09
CA SER A 800 -13.69 35.20 -24.32
C SER A 800 -13.41 35.71 -25.74
N ASN A 801 -12.12 35.82 -26.11
CA ASN A 801 -11.65 36.24 -27.42
C ASN A 801 -10.95 35.08 -28.12
N PRO A 802 -11.31 34.70 -29.37
CA PRO A 802 -10.65 33.61 -30.08
C PRO A 802 -9.14 33.85 -30.24
N THR A 803 -8.35 32.85 -29.82
CA THR A 803 -6.88 32.89 -29.83
C THR A 803 -6.31 31.74 -30.66
N TYR A 804 -5.32 32.05 -31.50
CA TYR A 804 -4.70 31.13 -32.46
C TYR A 804 -3.18 31.12 -32.32
N LEU A 805 -2.58 29.96 -32.51
CA LEU A 805 -1.15 29.80 -32.69
C LEU A 805 -0.84 29.86 -34.19
N LEU A 806 -0.01 30.83 -34.58
CA LEU A 806 0.53 30.96 -35.92
C LEU A 806 1.96 30.41 -35.94
N LYS A 807 2.31 29.67 -36.98
CA LYS A 807 3.68 29.26 -37.28
C LYS A 807 4.05 29.74 -38.67
N ASP A 808 5.18 30.42 -38.78
CA ASP A 808 5.72 30.87 -40.06
C ASP A 808 6.57 29.76 -40.73
N GLY A 809 7.11 30.03 -41.91
CA GLY A 809 7.97 29.10 -42.67
C GLY A 809 9.26 28.72 -41.95
N ASN A 810 9.75 29.55 -41.03
CA ASN A 810 10.91 29.27 -40.18
C ASN A 810 10.55 28.47 -38.91
N GLN A 811 9.29 28.07 -38.75
CA GLN A 811 8.74 27.48 -37.52
C GLN A 811 8.73 28.44 -36.31
N GLN A 812 8.91 29.73 -36.53
CA GLN A 812 8.75 30.74 -35.48
C GLN A 812 7.27 30.85 -35.09
N GLN A 813 7.02 30.96 -33.78
CA GLN A 813 5.68 30.90 -33.22
C GLN A 813 5.19 32.30 -32.83
N TYR A 814 3.93 32.58 -33.16
CA TYR A 814 3.22 33.81 -32.83
C TYR A 814 1.82 33.47 -32.33
N VAL A 815 1.20 34.40 -31.59
CA VAL A 815 -0.17 34.27 -31.11
C VAL A 815 -1.03 35.37 -31.75
N LEU A 816 -2.13 34.98 -32.39
CA LEU A 816 -3.14 35.89 -32.91
C LEU A 816 -4.36 35.89 -31.98
N ARG A 817 -4.83 37.08 -31.60
CA ARG A 817 -6.06 37.24 -30.81
C ARG A 817 -7.00 38.18 -31.56
N LYS A 818 -8.26 37.77 -31.74
CA LYS A 818 -9.27 38.52 -32.50
C LYS A 818 -10.58 38.67 -31.73
N LYS A 819 -11.46 39.56 -32.18
CA LYS A 819 -12.81 39.66 -31.61
C LYS A 819 -13.66 38.42 -31.95
N PRO A 820 -14.61 38.02 -31.07
CA PRO A 820 -15.55 36.96 -31.37
C PRO A 820 -16.44 37.34 -32.57
N PRO A 821 -16.89 36.36 -33.39
CA PRO A 821 -17.80 36.62 -34.50
C PRO A 821 -19.20 37.05 -33.98
N GLY A 822 -19.84 38.02 -34.65
CA GLY A 822 -21.21 38.47 -34.37
C GLY A 822 -21.34 39.92 -33.85
N ALA A 823 -22.58 40.39 -33.68
CA ALA A 823 -22.85 41.73 -33.16
C ALA A 823 -22.45 41.84 -31.68
N LEU A 824 -21.53 42.75 -31.36
CA LEU A 824 -21.02 42.94 -30.00
C LEU A 824 -22.08 43.60 -29.11
N LEU A 825 -22.26 43.08 -27.89
CA LEU A 825 -23.19 43.59 -26.87
C LEU A 825 -22.85 45.00 -26.35
N SER A 826 -21.60 45.45 -26.52
CA SER A 826 -21.11 46.78 -26.14
C SER A 826 -19.82 47.09 -26.90
N SER A 827 -19.58 48.37 -27.22
CA SER A 827 -18.34 48.86 -27.86
C SER A 827 -17.08 48.67 -27.00
N THR A 828 -17.24 48.42 -25.70
CA THR A 828 -16.14 48.19 -24.74
C THR A 828 -15.91 46.71 -24.41
N ALA A 829 -16.86 45.83 -24.71
CA ALA A 829 -16.70 44.39 -24.50
C ALA A 829 -15.89 43.81 -25.67
N HIS A 830 -14.92 42.93 -25.38
CA HIS A 830 -14.07 42.28 -26.39
C HIS A 830 -13.23 43.26 -27.24
N ALA A 831 -12.80 44.38 -26.66
CA ALA A 831 -11.98 45.38 -27.33
C ALA A 831 -10.50 44.97 -27.40
N VAL A 832 -10.14 44.13 -28.38
CA VAL A 832 -8.76 43.65 -28.58
C VAL A 832 -7.75 44.78 -28.85
N GLU A 833 -8.18 45.92 -29.37
CA GLU A 833 -7.36 47.13 -29.56
C GLU A 833 -6.88 47.69 -28.21
N ARG A 834 -7.74 47.62 -27.20
CA ARG A 834 -7.45 48.07 -25.85
C ARG A 834 -6.44 47.14 -25.16
N GLU A 835 -6.53 45.83 -25.42
CA GLU A 835 -5.54 44.84 -24.98
C GLU A 835 -4.18 45.08 -25.65
N TYR A 836 -4.15 45.30 -26.96
CA TYR A 836 -2.93 45.66 -27.68
C TYR A 836 -2.29 46.91 -27.08
N ARG A 837 -3.06 47.98 -26.85
CA ARG A 837 -2.55 49.25 -26.33
C ARG A 837 -1.85 49.11 -24.98
N ILE A 838 -2.42 48.35 -24.04
CA ILE A 838 -1.83 48.14 -22.71
C ILE A 838 -0.57 47.26 -22.80
N ILE A 839 -0.63 46.16 -23.54
CA ILE A 839 0.51 45.25 -23.70
C ILE A 839 1.67 45.97 -24.41
N HIS A 840 1.38 46.75 -25.45
CA HIS A 840 2.38 47.55 -26.15
C HIS A 840 3.06 48.57 -25.23
N ALA A 841 2.27 49.34 -24.47
CA ALA A 841 2.80 50.36 -23.57
C ALA A 841 3.65 49.75 -22.45
N LEU A 842 3.22 48.64 -21.86
CA LEU A 842 3.98 47.94 -20.82
C LEU A 842 5.27 47.33 -21.39
N GLY A 843 5.18 46.59 -22.49
CA GLY A 843 6.33 45.87 -23.07
C GLY A 843 7.41 46.77 -23.68
N THR A 844 7.08 48.01 -24.05
CA THR A 844 8.05 48.95 -24.64
C THR A 844 8.63 49.96 -23.66
N LYS A 845 7.95 50.23 -22.53
CA LYS A 845 8.33 51.32 -21.61
C LYS A 845 8.56 50.87 -20.16
N THR A 846 8.35 49.60 -19.84
CA THR A 846 8.44 49.08 -18.46
C THR A 846 9.13 47.71 -18.42
N ASP A 847 9.40 47.21 -17.21
CA ASP A 847 9.93 45.87 -16.97
C ASP A 847 8.84 44.87 -16.55
N VAL A 848 7.56 45.23 -16.73
CA VAL A 848 6.43 44.32 -16.48
C VAL A 848 6.45 43.22 -17.55
N PRO A 849 6.51 41.93 -17.17
CA PRO A 849 6.61 40.84 -18.13
C PRO A 849 5.29 40.67 -18.88
N VAL A 850 5.27 41.10 -20.15
CA VAL A 850 4.16 40.90 -21.09
C VAL A 850 4.72 40.41 -22.44
N PRO A 851 3.93 39.67 -23.24
CA PRO A 851 4.38 39.25 -24.57
C PRO A 851 4.68 40.47 -25.45
N LYS A 852 5.73 40.41 -26.28
CA LYS A 852 5.96 41.43 -27.30
C LYS A 852 4.79 41.41 -28.30
N VAL A 853 4.12 42.55 -28.49
CA VAL A 853 3.14 42.71 -29.58
C VAL A 853 3.83 43.18 -30.86
N TYR A 854 3.43 42.63 -32.00
CA TYR A 854 4.02 42.91 -33.30
C TYR A 854 3.17 43.89 -34.12
N VAL A 855 1.87 43.62 -34.23
CA VAL A 855 0.96 44.41 -35.08
C VAL A 855 -0.47 44.37 -34.54
N LEU A 856 -1.20 45.48 -34.71
CA LEU A 856 -2.65 45.59 -34.58
C LEU A 856 -3.25 45.86 -35.96
N CYS A 857 -4.25 45.08 -36.35
CA CYS A 857 -5.02 45.26 -37.57
C CYS A 857 -6.48 45.56 -37.22
N GLU A 858 -6.94 46.76 -37.57
CA GLU A 858 -8.35 47.17 -37.43
C GLU A 858 -9.15 47.00 -38.73
N ASP A 859 -8.46 46.69 -39.83
CA ASP A 859 -9.08 46.43 -41.13
C ASP A 859 -9.77 45.06 -41.12
N ILE A 860 -11.10 45.10 -41.07
CA ILE A 860 -11.95 43.90 -41.05
C ILE A 860 -11.90 43.12 -42.36
N GLU A 861 -11.45 43.71 -43.47
CA GLU A 861 -11.38 43.03 -44.77
C GLU A 861 -10.31 41.92 -44.82
N VAL A 862 -9.37 41.90 -43.87
CA VAL A 862 -8.29 40.91 -43.80
C VAL A 862 -8.80 39.55 -43.31
N ILE A 863 -9.42 39.49 -42.12
CA ILE A 863 -9.94 38.24 -41.52
C ILE A 863 -11.36 38.35 -40.93
N GLY A 864 -12.13 39.37 -41.33
CA GLY A 864 -13.52 39.61 -40.91
C GLY A 864 -13.69 40.30 -39.55
N THR A 865 -12.61 40.60 -38.84
CA THR A 865 -12.65 41.26 -37.52
C THR A 865 -11.29 41.89 -37.20
N PRO A 866 -11.25 42.93 -36.34
CA PRO A 866 -9.99 43.40 -35.77
C PRO A 866 -9.26 42.30 -35.00
N PHE A 867 -7.93 42.32 -35.08
CA PHE A 867 -7.04 41.37 -34.42
C PHE A 867 -5.66 41.99 -34.14
N TYR A 868 -4.91 41.38 -33.23
CA TYR A 868 -3.50 41.70 -33.06
C TYR A 868 -2.66 40.42 -32.98
N VAL A 869 -1.38 40.54 -33.26
CA VAL A 869 -0.40 39.45 -33.18
C VAL A 869 0.67 39.77 -32.15
N MET A 870 1.01 38.78 -31.33
CA MET A 870 2.01 38.88 -30.27
C MET A 870 2.93 37.66 -30.23
N GLU A 871 3.98 37.77 -29.43
CA GLU A 871 4.96 36.73 -29.16
C GLU A 871 4.32 35.50 -28.52
N PHE A 872 4.74 34.33 -28.98
CA PHE A 872 4.48 33.09 -28.27
C PHE A 872 5.53 32.89 -27.18
N LEU A 873 5.13 33.07 -25.91
CA LEU A 873 5.99 32.80 -24.77
C LEU A 873 5.96 31.31 -24.41
N ALA A 874 7.05 30.60 -24.71
CA ALA A 874 7.22 29.21 -24.33
C ALA A 874 7.49 29.09 -22.82
N GLY A 875 6.48 28.68 -22.05
CA GLY A 875 6.59 28.56 -20.59
C GLY A 875 5.60 27.58 -19.93
N ARG A 876 5.56 27.62 -18.61
CA ARG A 876 4.70 26.80 -17.74
C ARG A 876 3.50 27.62 -17.27
N ILE A 877 2.31 27.05 -17.34
CA ILE A 877 1.08 27.64 -16.80
C ILE A 877 0.53 26.67 -15.76
N TYR A 878 0.12 27.17 -14.59
CA TYR A 878 -0.40 26.35 -13.51
C TYR A 878 -1.87 26.69 -13.24
N GLU A 879 -2.79 25.78 -13.55
CA GLU A 879 -4.21 25.90 -13.18
C GLU A 879 -4.43 25.67 -11.68
N ASP A 880 -3.65 24.78 -11.06
CA ASP A 880 -3.69 24.53 -9.62
C ASP A 880 -2.74 25.49 -8.90
N CYS A 881 -3.29 26.50 -8.23
CA CYS A 881 -2.54 27.51 -7.48
C CYS A 881 -1.69 26.93 -6.32
N ARG A 882 -1.94 25.68 -5.90
CA ARG A 882 -1.15 24.97 -4.89
C ARG A 882 0.15 24.40 -5.47
N MET A 883 0.26 24.29 -6.80
CA MET A 883 1.44 23.83 -7.55
C MET A 883 2.05 22.51 -7.00
N LEU A 884 1.20 21.56 -6.58
CA LEU A 884 1.63 20.34 -5.87
C LEU A 884 2.54 19.40 -6.70
N SER A 885 2.62 19.61 -8.01
CA SER A 885 3.44 18.85 -8.95
C SER A 885 4.95 19.17 -8.88
N ILE A 886 5.34 20.30 -8.28
CA ILE A 886 6.73 20.76 -8.15
C ILE A 886 7.17 20.84 -6.67
N PRO A 887 8.47 20.88 -6.32
CA PRO A 887 8.95 20.95 -4.93
C PRO A 887 8.52 22.25 -4.22
N PHE A 888 8.31 22.20 -2.90
CA PHE A 888 7.85 23.34 -2.09
C PHE A 888 8.70 24.62 -2.27
N GLU A 889 10.03 24.51 -2.26
CA GLU A 889 10.93 25.66 -2.44
C GLU A 889 10.71 26.37 -3.78
N GLU A 890 10.44 25.61 -4.84
CA GLU A 890 10.17 26.19 -6.15
C GLU A 890 8.79 26.88 -6.18
N ARG A 891 7.77 26.30 -5.51
CA ARG A 891 6.45 26.94 -5.37
C ARG A 891 6.56 28.25 -4.61
N LYS A 892 7.35 28.27 -3.53
CA LYS A 892 7.63 29.46 -2.72
C LYS A 892 8.16 30.57 -3.62
N GLN A 893 9.20 30.30 -4.39
CA GLN A 893 9.81 31.26 -5.31
C GLN A 893 8.84 31.74 -6.41
N LEU A 894 8.03 30.85 -6.98
CA LEU A 894 7.02 31.21 -7.99
C LEU A 894 5.94 32.16 -7.45
N TRP A 895 5.46 31.92 -6.22
CA TRP A 895 4.49 32.81 -5.56
C TRP A 895 5.08 34.19 -5.24
N PHE A 896 6.33 34.27 -4.80
CA PHE A 896 7.01 35.56 -4.66
C PHE A 896 7.20 36.27 -6.00
N SER A 897 7.58 35.55 -7.05
CA SER A 897 7.70 36.13 -8.39
C SER A 897 6.36 36.67 -8.92
N ALA A 898 5.24 36.00 -8.61
CA ALA A 898 3.90 36.48 -8.93
C ALA A 898 3.56 37.80 -8.21
N ILE A 899 3.89 37.89 -6.91
CA ILE A 899 3.71 39.11 -6.11
C ILE A 899 4.60 40.26 -6.60
N GLU A 900 5.87 39.96 -6.90
CA GLU A 900 6.82 40.94 -7.44
C GLU A 900 6.35 41.48 -8.79
N THR A 901 5.81 40.61 -9.65
CA THR A 901 5.23 41.00 -10.94
C THR A 901 4.04 41.94 -10.76
N LEU A 902 3.17 41.66 -9.79
CA LEU A 902 2.05 42.55 -9.46
C LEU A 902 2.52 43.90 -8.91
N ALA A 903 3.52 43.89 -8.04
CA ALA A 903 4.10 45.12 -7.49
C ALA A 903 4.76 45.97 -8.59
N LYS A 904 5.47 45.35 -9.56
CA LYS A 904 6.01 46.06 -10.73
C LYS A 904 4.90 46.75 -11.51
N LEU A 905 3.80 46.04 -11.80
CA LEU A 905 2.64 46.60 -12.49
C LEU A 905 2.06 47.81 -11.74
N HIS A 906 1.84 47.68 -10.43
CA HIS A 906 1.22 48.74 -9.63
C HIS A 906 2.13 49.95 -9.40
N ARG A 907 3.45 49.81 -9.59
CA ARG A 907 4.42 50.91 -9.54
C ARG A 907 4.43 51.76 -10.81
N VAL A 908 3.93 51.23 -11.94
CA VAL A 908 3.99 51.92 -13.23
C VAL A 908 3.23 53.25 -13.18
N ASP A 909 3.90 54.33 -13.58
CA ASP A 909 3.25 55.58 -13.90
C ASP A 909 2.55 55.47 -15.27
N PHE A 910 1.25 55.17 -15.21
CA PHE A 910 0.42 55.01 -16.41
C PHE A 910 0.34 56.28 -17.27
N LYS A 911 0.57 57.47 -16.70
CA LYS A 911 0.60 58.72 -17.48
C LYS A 911 1.86 58.79 -18.32
N ALA A 912 3.02 58.53 -17.71
CA ALA A 912 4.32 58.53 -18.40
C ALA A 912 4.39 57.53 -19.57
N ILE A 913 3.65 56.42 -19.49
CA ILE A 913 3.63 55.42 -20.58
C ILE A 913 2.54 55.65 -21.64
N GLY A 914 1.73 56.71 -21.54
CA GLY A 914 0.73 57.09 -22.56
C GLY A 914 -0.66 56.44 -22.35
N LEU A 915 -0.96 56.03 -21.12
CA LEU A 915 -2.22 55.42 -20.71
C LEU A 915 -3.09 56.34 -19.85
N GLU A 916 -2.84 57.64 -19.87
CA GLU A 916 -3.64 58.62 -19.12
C GLU A 916 -5.14 58.51 -19.44
N THR A 917 -5.49 58.30 -20.72
CA THR A 917 -6.88 58.17 -21.16
C THR A 917 -7.43 56.73 -21.09
N TYR A 918 -6.72 55.80 -20.46
CA TYR A 918 -7.07 54.37 -20.48
C TYR A 918 -8.25 54.01 -19.56
N GLY A 919 -8.49 54.85 -18.54
CA GLY A 919 -9.57 54.66 -17.57
C GLY A 919 -9.72 55.90 -16.68
N ARG A 920 -10.75 55.90 -15.81
CA ARG A 920 -11.00 57.00 -14.88
C ARG A 920 -10.12 56.89 -13.63
N HIS A 921 -9.55 58.01 -13.19
CA HIS A 921 -8.52 58.05 -12.14
C HIS A 921 -9.04 58.10 -10.69
N SER A 922 -10.35 58.17 -10.43
CA SER A 922 -10.85 58.31 -9.04
C SER A 922 -12.22 57.68 -8.78
N GLY A 923 -12.42 57.14 -7.57
CA GLY A 923 -13.64 56.47 -7.13
C GLY A 923 -13.80 55.09 -7.76
N PHE A 924 -12.73 54.30 -7.83
CA PHE A 924 -12.76 52.99 -8.50
C PHE A 924 -13.84 52.06 -7.96
N TYR A 925 -13.89 51.85 -6.64
CA TYR A 925 -14.84 50.93 -6.00
C TYR A 925 -16.29 51.42 -6.13
N ASP A 926 -16.56 52.72 -6.00
CA ASP A 926 -17.91 53.28 -6.21
C ASP A 926 -18.43 53.03 -7.63
N ARG A 927 -17.58 53.22 -8.63
CA ARG A 927 -17.92 52.92 -10.02
C ARG A 927 -18.16 51.42 -10.23
N GLN A 928 -17.34 50.57 -9.62
CA GLN A 928 -17.49 49.12 -9.73
C GLN A 928 -18.77 48.64 -9.03
N MET A 929 -19.10 49.13 -7.84
CA MET A 929 -20.37 48.83 -7.15
C MET A 929 -21.58 49.22 -8.02
N LYS A 930 -21.56 50.42 -8.61
CA LYS A 930 -22.63 50.89 -9.50
C LYS A 930 -22.75 50.02 -10.76
N SER A 931 -21.63 49.67 -11.40
CA SER A 931 -21.61 48.88 -12.64
C SER A 931 -22.03 47.43 -12.39
N LEU A 932 -21.37 46.76 -11.45
CA LEU A 932 -21.63 45.36 -11.10
C LEU A 932 -23.02 45.17 -10.48
N GLY A 933 -23.51 46.14 -9.71
CA GLY A 933 -24.88 46.13 -9.19
C GLY A 933 -25.92 46.15 -10.31
N LYS A 934 -25.77 47.03 -11.31
CA LYS A 934 -26.64 47.05 -12.50
C LYS A 934 -26.60 45.73 -13.28
N VAL A 935 -25.40 45.18 -13.46
CA VAL A 935 -25.18 43.90 -14.16
C VAL A 935 -25.88 42.76 -13.40
N SER A 936 -25.72 42.69 -12.08
CA SER A 936 -26.35 41.69 -11.23
C SER A 936 -27.88 41.78 -11.27
N GLN A 937 -28.44 42.98 -11.20
CA GLN A 937 -29.89 43.20 -11.31
C GLN A 937 -30.44 42.69 -12.66
N ALA A 938 -29.76 43.01 -13.77
CA ALA A 938 -30.17 42.57 -15.10
C ALA A 938 -30.03 41.04 -15.29
N GLN A 939 -29.01 40.42 -14.68
CA GLN A 939 -28.80 38.97 -14.73
C GLN A 939 -29.83 38.22 -13.87
N ALA A 940 -30.18 38.74 -12.69
CA ALA A 940 -31.10 38.11 -11.75
C ALA A 940 -32.50 37.86 -12.34
N ILE A 941 -32.99 38.77 -13.19
CA ILE A 941 -34.32 38.67 -13.82
C ILE A 941 -34.36 37.76 -15.06
N THR A 942 -33.21 37.25 -15.50
CA THR A 942 -33.14 36.36 -16.67
C THR A 942 -33.84 35.04 -16.34
N LYS A 943 -34.72 34.57 -17.24
CA LYS A 943 -35.49 33.34 -17.07
C LYS A 943 -34.88 32.17 -17.83
N ASP A 944 -34.97 30.97 -17.25
CA ASP A 944 -34.66 29.71 -17.92
C ASP A 944 -35.85 29.21 -18.76
N GLU A 945 -35.68 28.04 -19.40
CA GLU A 945 -36.70 27.41 -20.24
C GLU A 945 -37.98 27.01 -19.49
N ASN A 946 -37.91 26.88 -18.17
CA ASN A 946 -39.04 26.55 -17.29
C ASN A 946 -39.70 27.81 -16.71
N GLY A 947 -39.23 28.99 -17.09
CA GLY A 947 -39.73 30.28 -16.60
C GLY A 947 -39.16 30.73 -15.25
N ASN A 948 -38.21 29.99 -14.67
CA ASN A 948 -37.59 30.34 -13.38
C ASN A 948 -36.52 31.41 -13.59
N THR A 949 -36.47 32.41 -12.71
CA THR A 949 -35.43 33.43 -12.75
C THR A 949 -34.11 32.90 -12.16
N VAL A 950 -32.97 33.37 -12.68
CA VAL A 950 -31.63 33.07 -12.13
C VAL A 950 -31.55 33.43 -10.65
N GLY A 951 -32.20 34.54 -10.27
CA GLY A 951 -32.32 35.02 -8.90
C GLY A 951 -31.21 35.98 -8.47
N PRO A 952 -31.43 36.77 -7.40
CA PRO A 952 -30.50 37.80 -6.94
C PRO A 952 -29.31 37.21 -6.18
N ILE A 953 -28.25 38.02 -6.06
CA ILE A 953 -27.19 37.79 -5.07
C ILE A 953 -27.77 38.04 -3.67
N PRO A 954 -27.64 37.11 -2.71
CA PRO A 954 -28.17 37.29 -1.36
C PRO A 954 -27.59 38.52 -0.65
N ARG A 955 -28.42 39.25 0.12
CA ARG A 955 -28.01 40.37 0.98
C ARG A 955 -27.19 41.46 0.26
N LEU A 956 -27.44 41.68 -1.03
CA LEU A 956 -26.66 42.62 -1.87
C LEU A 956 -26.68 44.05 -1.33
N ASP A 957 -27.83 44.54 -0.85
CA ASP A 957 -27.95 45.89 -0.31
C ASP A 957 -27.14 46.08 0.99
N GLU A 958 -27.10 45.04 1.84
CA GLU A 958 -26.26 45.02 3.04
C GLU A 958 -24.78 45.05 2.67
N MET A 959 -24.35 44.26 1.67
CA MET A 959 -22.97 44.30 1.17
C MET A 959 -22.60 45.71 0.70
N PHE A 960 -23.48 46.38 -0.05
CA PHE A 960 -23.22 47.72 -0.56
C PHE A 960 -23.18 48.78 0.55
N ALA A 961 -24.06 48.68 1.55
CA ALA A 961 -24.02 49.55 2.72
C ALA A 961 -22.69 49.39 3.48
N TRP A 962 -22.26 48.14 3.71
CA TRP A 962 -21.00 47.85 4.38
C TRP A 962 -19.79 48.31 3.56
N PHE A 963 -19.80 48.11 2.23
CA PHE A 963 -18.74 48.58 1.35
C PHE A 963 -18.57 50.10 1.40
N ARG A 964 -19.65 50.88 1.32
CA ARG A 964 -19.58 52.35 1.42
C ARG A 964 -18.97 52.83 2.74
N LYS A 965 -19.25 52.12 3.84
CA LYS A 965 -18.72 52.46 5.18
C LYS A 965 -17.24 52.09 5.35
N ASN A 966 -16.83 50.95 4.78
CA ASN A 966 -15.52 50.33 5.02
C ASN A 966 -14.55 50.41 3.83
N GLN A 967 -14.85 51.23 2.82
CA GLN A 967 -14.00 51.39 1.63
C GLN A 967 -12.59 51.87 2.00
N VAL A 968 -11.59 51.39 1.28
CA VAL A 968 -10.19 51.84 1.37
C VAL A 968 -10.04 53.24 0.78
N LYS A 969 -8.97 53.97 1.15
CA LYS A 969 -8.66 55.29 0.57
C LYS A 969 -8.48 55.17 -0.95
N ASP A 970 -8.97 56.16 -1.69
CA ASP A 970 -8.91 56.12 -3.15
C ASP A 970 -7.46 56.19 -3.66
N GLN A 971 -7.14 55.36 -4.65
CA GLN A 971 -5.84 55.25 -5.29
C GLN A 971 -6.04 54.77 -6.72
N ALA A 972 -5.18 55.23 -7.64
CA ALA A 972 -5.22 54.87 -9.05
C ALA A 972 -3.87 54.33 -9.53
N THR A 973 -3.90 53.13 -10.09
CA THR A 973 -2.83 52.51 -10.84
C THR A 973 -3.41 51.68 -11.99
N ILE A 974 -2.56 51.07 -12.80
CA ILE A 974 -2.97 50.06 -13.78
C ILE A 974 -3.43 48.84 -13.00
N VAL A 975 -4.69 48.43 -13.20
CA VAL A 975 -5.20 47.15 -12.72
C VAL A 975 -5.42 46.23 -13.90
N HIS A 976 -4.88 45.03 -13.82
CA HIS A 976 -5.10 43.94 -14.77
C HIS A 976 -6.56 43.50 -14.80
N GLY A 977 -7.21 43.47 -13.63
CA GLY A 977 -8.60 43.09 -13.50
C GLY A 977 -8.77 41.59 -13.21
N ASP A 978 -8.12 40.69 -13.95
CA ASP A 978 -8.15 39.24 -13.67
C ASP A 978 -6.76 38.70 -13.32
N PHE A 979 -6.09 39.32 -12.34
CA PHE A 979 -4.73 38.94 -11.95
C PHE A 979 -4.75 37.69 -11.06
N LYS A 980 -4.25 36.55 -11.57
CA LYS A 980 -4.28 35.24 -10.90
C LYS A 980 -3.24 34.29 -11.53
N ILE A 981 -2.93 33.18 -10.85
CA ILE A 981 -1.82 32.26 -11.19
C ILE A 981 -1.97 31.60 -12.57
N ASP A 982 -3.19 31.22 -12.96
CA ASP A 982 -3.51 30.61 -14.26
C ASP A 982 -3.41 31.58 -15.44
N ASN A 983 -3.35 32.88 -15.19
CA ASN A 983 -3.07 33.92 -16.19
C ASN A 983 -1.57 34.30 -16.28
N MET A 984 -0.69 33.54 -15.63
CA MET A 984 0.75 33.75 -15.67
C MET A 984 1.47 32.65 -16.44
N ILE A 985 2.42 33.06 -17.27
CA ILE A 985 3.42 32.17 -17.87
C ILE A 985 4.69 32.27 -17.03
N PHE A 986 5.10 31.15 -16.45
CA PHE A 986 6.37 31.01 -15.76
C PHE A 986 7.45 30.46 -16.69
N HIS A 987 8.71 30.83 -16.47
CA HIS A 987 9.84 30.36 -17.28
C HIS A 987 9.89 28.82 -17.29
N PRO A 988 10.25 28.16 -18.41
CA PRO A 988 10.27 26.68 -18.52
C PRO A 988 11.06 25.96 -17.42
N THR A 989 12.13 26.59 -16.92
CA THR A 989 13.10 25.97 -16.01
C THR A 989 13.42 26.82 -14.78
N GLU A 990 13.00 28.10 -14.75
CA GLU A 990 13.36 29.04 -13.69
C GLU A 990 12.10 29.50 -12.96
N PRO A 991 12.18 29.80 -11.65
CA PRO A 991 11.03 30.15 -10.83
C PRO A 991 10.66 31.63 -10.97
N ARG A 992 10.47 32.11 -12.21
CA ARG A 992 10.12 33.51 -12.51
C ARG A 992 8.97 33.62 -13.51
N VAL A 993 8.14 34.64 -13.35
CA VAL A 993 7.11 35.02 -14.35
C VAL A 993 7.80 35.61 -15.58
N ILE A 994 7.37 35.19 -16.76
CA ILE A 994 7.85 35.68 -18.06
C ILE A 994 6.74 36.32 -18.90
N GLY A 995 5.48 36.17 -18.53
CA GLY A 995 4.36 36.85 -19.18
C GLY A 995 3.09 36.85 -18.34
N VAL A 996 2.41 37.99 -18.30
CA VAL A 996 1.04 38.14 -17.79
C VAL A 996 0.08 38.18 -18.98
N LEU A 997 -0.94 37.32 -18.94
CA LEU A 997 -1.93 37.14 -20.00
C LEU A 997 -3.29 37.69 -19.59
N ASP A 998 -4.16 37.87 -20.58
CA ASP A 998 -5.57 38.17 -20.43
C ASP A 998 -5.93 39.57 -19.89
N TRP A 999 -5.47 40.58 -20.60
CA TRP A 999 -5.64 42.00 -20.28
C TRP A 999 -7.04 42.57 -20.61
N GLU A 1000 -8.03 41.73 -20.92
CA GLU A 1000 -9.34 42.18 -21.43
C GLU A 1000 -10.13 43.03 -20.41
N LEU A 1001 -9.91 42.81 -19.12
CA LEU A 1001 -10.57 43.54 -18.03
C LEU A 1001 -9.74 44.71 -17.49
N SER A 1002 -8.59 45.00 -18.10
CA SER A 1002 -7.64 45.95 -17.53
C SER A 1002 -8.11 47.40 -17.64
N THR A 1003 -7.82 48.18 -16.60
CA THR A 1003 -8.26 49.58 -16.49
C THR A 1003 -7.37 50.38 -15.53
N ILE A 1004 -7.71 51.64 -15.31
CA ILE A 1004 -7.15 52.43 -14.21
C ILE A 1004 -8.06 52.28 -12.99
N GLY A 1005 -7.49 51.79 -11.90
CA GLY A 1005 -8.25 51.38 -10.72
C GLY A 1005 -7.40 51.23 -9.47
N HIS A 1006 -8.01 50.63 -8.44
CA HIS A 1006 -7.37 50.50 -7.14
C HIS A 1006 -6.49 49.23 -7.07
N PRO A 1007 -5.22 49.31 -6.63
CA PRO A 1007 -4.28 48.18 -6.65
C PRO A 1007 -4.77 46.97 -5.84
N LEU A 1008 -5.47 47.20 -4.73
CA LEU A 1008 -5.99 46.12 -3.89
C LEU A 1008 -7.04 45.25 -4.61
N SER A 1009 -7.63 45.71 -5.72
CA SER A 1009 -8.50 44.88 -6.55
C SER A 1009 -7.77 43.68 -7.13
N ASP A 1010 -6.55 43.86 -7.64
CA ASP A 1010 -5.76 42.75 -8.19
C ASP A 1010 -5.09 41.94 -7.10
N LEU A 1011 -4.58 42.59 -6.03
CA LEU A 1011 -3.96 41.86 -4.92
C LEU A 1011 -4.96 40.92 -4.23
N SER A 1012 -6.19 41.38 -3.99
CA SER A 1012 -7.24 40.56 -3.39
C SER A 1012 -7.76 39.47 -4.33
N ASN A 1013 -7.67 39.68 -5.65
CA ASN A 1013 -7.99 38.64 -6.64
C ASN A 1013 -6.92 37.53 -6.65
N LEU A 1014 -5.63 37.90 -6.65
CA LEU A 1014 -4.51 36.96 -6.60
C LEU A 1014 -4.50 36.13 -5.31
N LEU A 1015 -4.77 36.77 -4.17
CA LEU A 1015 -4.78 36.12 -2.85
C LEU A 1015 -6.13 35.51 -2.48
N GLN A 1016 -7.15 35.61 -3.34
CA GLN A 1016 -8.48 35.05 -3.09
C GLN A 1016 -8.45 33.56 -2.64
N PRO A 1017 -7.60 32.67 -3.21
CA PRO A 1017 -7.51 31.28 -2.75
C PRO A 1017 -7.23 31.12 -1.25
N PHE A 1018 -6.55 32.07 -0.60
CA PHE A 1018 -6.26 32.01 0.84
C PHE A 1018 -7.49 32.20 1.71
N TYR A 1019 -8.58 32.73 1.16
CA TYR A 1019 -9.84 32.97 1.85
C TYR A 1019 -10.93 31.95 1.48
N VAL A 1020 -10.61 31.01 0.60
CA VAL A 1020 -11.50 29.92 0.18
C VAL A 1020 -11.21 28.68 1.02
N PRO A 1021 -12.22 27.96 1.56
CA PRO A 1021 -12.02 26.74 2.34
C PRO A 1021 -11.19 25.68 1.60
N ALA A 1022 -10.27 25.05 2.34
CA ALA A 1022 -9.47 23.94 1.87
C ALA A 1022 -10.33 22.68 1.76
N SER A 1023 -10.76 22.36 0.53
CA SER A 1023 -11.55 21.18 0.23
C SER A 1023 -10.90 20.35 -0.88
N ASP A 1024 -10.77 19.05 -0.64
CA ASP A 1024 -10.46 18.06 -1.68
C ASP A 1024 -11.73 17.62 -2.44
N ASP A 1025 -12.90 18.08 -2.00
CA ASP A 1025 -14.18 17.84 -2.65
C ASP A 1025 -14.43 18.92 -3.72
N ALA A 1026 -14.63 18.46 -4.97
CA ALA A 1026 -14.82 19.30 -6.14
C ALA A 1026 -16.15 20.09 -6.14
N SER A 1027 -16.97 19.95 -5.09
CA SER A 1027 -18.27 20.59 -4.91
C SER A 1027 -18.21 22.12 -4.85
N PHE A 1028 -17.12 22.71 -4.31
CA PHE A 1028 -16.90 24.16 -4.35
C PHE A 1028 -16.28 24.65 -5.67
N GLY A 1029 -15.56 23.77 -6.37
CA GLY A 1029 -14.93 24.01 -7.67
C GLY A 1029 -14.00 25.23 -7.75
N MET A 1030 -13.51 25.70 -6.61
CA MET A 1030 -12.40 26.63 -6.41
C MET A 1030 -11.43 25.98 -5.41
N LEU A 1031 -10.13 25.99 -5.71
CA LEU A 1031 -9.10 25.48 -4.81
C LEU A 1031 -8.73 26.56 -3.80
N GLY A 1032 -8.77 26.23 -2.51
CA GLY A 1032 -8.55 27.17 -1.43
C GLY A 1032 -7.55 26.67 -0.39
N PHE A 1033 -7.06 27.60 0.43
CA PHE A 1033 -6.12 27.33 1.52
C PHE A 1033 -6.72 27.55 2.92
N LYS A 1034 -7.87 28.24 3.06
CA LYS A 1034 -8.48 28.57 4.37
C LYS A 1034 -8.78 27.30 5.15
N ASN A 1035 -8.33 27.23 6.41
CA ASN A 1035 -8.46 26.06 7.30
C ASN A 1035 -7.70 24.80 6.85
N SER A 1036 -6.70 24.92 5.96
CA SER A 1036 -5.76 23.82 5.67
C SER A 1036 -4.90 23.49 6.90
N LYS A 1037 -4.36 22.27 6.93
CA LYS A 1037 -3.33 21.91 7.93
C LYS A 1037 -2.01 22.62 7.62
N GLU A 1038 -1.43 23.26 8.62
CA GLU A 1038 -0.10 23.85 8.53
C GLU A 1038 1.01 22.79 8.52
N PRO A 1039 2.15 23.06 7.84
CA PRO A 1039 2.40 24.23 7.00
C PRO A 1039 1.65 24.18 5.66
N LEU A 1040 1.24 25.33 5.13
CA LEU A 1040 0.64 25.42 3.80
C LEU A 1040 1.60 24.90 2.71
N PRO A 1041 1.08 24.40 1.57
CA PRO A 1041 1.92 23.95 0.45
C PRO A 1041 2.57 25.09 -0.34
N VAL A 1042 2.32 26.35 0.06
CA VAL A 1042 2.78 27.63 -0.52
C VAL A 1042 3.03 28.63 0.65
N PRO A 1043 3.68 29.79 0.44
CA PRO A 1043 3.85 30.81 1.48
C PRO A 1043 2.53 31.31 2.05
N GLU A 1044 2.54 31.78 3.30
CA GLU A 1044 1.36 32.33 3.96
C GLU A 1044 0.92 33.65 3.32
N ALA A 1045 -0.39 33.93 3.33
CA ALA A 1045 -0.93 35.16 2.74
C ALA A 1045 -0.27 36.43 3.32
N ASN A 1046 -0.03 36.45 4.64
CA ASN A 1046 0.61 37.59 5.31
C ASN A 1046 2.06 37.79 4.85
N GLU A 1047 2.81 36.70 4.60
CA GLU A 1047 4.18 36.78 4.07
C GLU A 1047 4.19 37.41 2.67
N LEU A 1048 3.23 37.01 1.82
CA LEU A 1048 3.07 37.56 0.47
C LEU A 1048 2.61 39.03 0.48
N ILE A 1049 1.67 39.40 1.35
CA ILE A 1049 1.20 40.79 1.50
C ILE A 1049 2.33 41.69 2.02
N GLN A 1050 3.11 41.22 2.99
CA GLN A 1050 4.25 41.96 3.51
C GLN A 1050 5.30 42.19 2.42
N HIS A 1051 5.61 41.18 1.59
CA HIS A 1051 6.53 41.32 0.47
C HIS A 1051 6.03 42.32 -0.58
N TYR A 1052 4.73 42.28 -0.90
CA TYR A 1052 4.08 43.23 -1.79
C TYR A 1052 4.22 44.69 -1.28
N CYS A 1053 3.90 44.93 0.00
CA CYS A 1053 3.99 46.26 0.60
C CYS A 1053 5.43 46.78 0.63
N THR A 1054 6.37 45.92 1.04
CA THR A 1054 7.80 46.23 1.09
C THR A 1054 8.33 46.60 -0.30
N THR A 1055 7.93 45.83 -1.33
CA THR A 1055 8.33 46.10 -2.72
C THR A 1055 7.81 47.46 -3.21
N LEU A 1056 6.64 47.92 -2.77
CA LEU A 1056 6.08 49.22 -3.16
C LEU A 1056 6.43 50.38 -2.23
N GLY A 1057 7.15 50.13 -1.13
CA GLY A 1057 7.39 51.13 -0.09
C GLY A 1057 6.10 51.59 0.61
N GLN A 1058 5.09 50.70 0.72
CA GLN A 1058 3.80 50.96 1.35
C GLN A 1058 3.75 50.38 2.77
N PRO A 1059 2.93 50.94 3.68
CA PRO A 1059 2.82 50.45 5.04
C PRO A 1059 2.15 49.06 5.11
N TYR A 1060 2.63 48.23 6.04
CA TYR A 1060 2.05 46.94 6.43
C TYR A 1060 1.69 46.96 7.92
N PRO A 1061 0.51 46.46 8.35
CA PRO A 1061 -0.54 45.83 7.54
C PRO A 1061 -1.34 46.83 6.68
N ILE A 1062 -1.96 46.34 5.61
CA ILE A 1062 -2.82 47.13 4.73
C ILE A 1062 -4.11 47.48 5.46
N ASP A 1063 -4.41 48.78 5.59
CA ASP A 1063 -5.65 49.26 6.21
C ASP A 1063 -6.89 48.77 5.45
N ARG A 1064 -7.91 48.32 6.20
CA ARG A 1064 -9.17 47.77 5.67
C ARG A 1064 -8.98 46.65 4.63
N TRP A 1065 -7.94 45.83 4.73
CA TRP A 1065 -7.68 44.73 3.79
C TRP A 1065 -8.88 43.79 3.56
N MET A 1066 -9.66 43.49 4.61
CA MET A 1066 -10.86 42.65 4.51
C MET A 1066 -11.96 43.24 3.62
N PHE A 1067 -12.02 44.57 3.46
CA PHE A 1067 -12.90 45.19 2.47
C PHE A 1067 -12.54 44.75 1.05
N ALA A 1068 -11.25 44.76 0.69
CA ALA A 1068 -10.81 44.35 -0.64
C ALA A 1068 -11.10 42.86 -0.90
N VAL A 1069 -10.89 41.99 0.11
CA VAL A 1069 -11.20 40.55 0.00
C VAL A 1069 -12.69 40.30 -0.17
N SER A 1070 -13.56 40.92 0.64
CA SER A 1070 -15.02 40.78 0.50
C SER A 1070 -15.51 41.31 -0.84
N PHE A 1071 -14.96 42.44 -1.31
CA PHE A 1071 -15.26 42.99 -2.62
C PHE A 1071 -14.87 42.05 -3.77
N SER A 1072 -13.73 41.34 -3.67
CA SER A 1072 -13.30 40.39 -4.71
C SER A 1072 -14.27 39.21 -4.84
N PHE A 1073 -14.79 38.69 -3.72
CA PHE A 1073 -15.84 37.66 -3.72
C PHE A 1073 -17.17 38.17 -4.29
N PHE A 1074 -17.59 39.40 -3.95
CA PHE A 1074 -18.76 40.02 -4.57
C PHE A 1074 -18.61 40.10 -6.10
N ARG A 1075 -17.47 40.60 -6.58
CA ARG A 1075 -17.18 40.71 -8.00
C ARG A 1075 -17.21 39.34 -8.69
N LEU A 1076 -16.61 38.31 -8.09
CA LEU A 1076 -16.65 36.95 -8.62
C LEU A 1076 -18.07 36.38 -8.66
N ALA A 1077 -18.88 36.64 -7.62
CA ALA A 1077 -20.28 36.24 -7.61
C ALA A 1077 -21.06 36.83 -8.78
N VAL A 1078 -20.88 38.12 -9.10
CA VAL A 1078 -21.52 38.75 -10.28
C VAL A 1078 -21.06 38.11 -11.59
N ILE A 1079 -19.78 37.75 -11.72
CA ILE A 1079 -19.26 37.07 -12.92
C ILE A 1079 -19.91 35.69 -13.09
N LEU A 1080 -19.99 34.90 -12.01
CA LEU A 1080 -20.62 33.58 -12.00
C LEU A 1080 -22.14 33.67 -12.24
N GLN A 1081 -22.81 34.71 -11.71
CA GLN A 1081 -24.22 34.99 -11.99
C GLN A 1081 -24.45 35.29 -13.48
N GLY A 1082 -23.49 35.94 -14.14
CA GLY A 1082 -23.50 36.11 -15.59
C GLY A 1082 -23.40 34.81 -16.38
N ILE A 1083 -22.62 33.84 -15.89
CA ILE A 1083 -22.60 32.48 -16.47
C ILE A 1083 -23.96 31.82 -16.28
N ALA A 1084 -24.57 31.93 -15.10
CA ALA A 1084 -25.91 31.41 -14.84
C ALA A 1084 -26.97 32.01 -15.78
N ALA A 1085 -26.94 33.31 -16.03
CA ALA A 1085 -27.83 33.96 -16.99
C ALA A 1085 -27.61 33.48 -18.43
N ARG A 1086 -26.36 33.24 -18.86
CA ARG A 1086 -26.07 32.66 -20.18
C ARG A 1086 -26.53 31.20 -20.31
N VAL A 1087 -26.41 30.40 -19.24
CA VAL A 1087 -26.93 29.04 -19.17
C VAL A 1087 -28.46 29.05 -19.27
N ALA A 1088 -29.13 29.93 -18.53
CA ALA A 1088 -30.59 30.10 -18.60
C ALA A 1088 -31.07 30.47 -20.02
N ARG A 1089 -30.31 31.30 -20.75
CA ARG A 1089 -30.56 31.67 -22.16
C ARG A 1089 -30.11 30.61 -23.19
N LYS A 1090 -29.60 29.46 -22.76
CA LYS A 1090 -28.99 28.43 -23.62
C LYS A 1090 -27.81 28.93 -24.48
N GLN A 1091 -27.20 30.03 -24.09
CA GLN A 1091 -26.02 30.61 -24.75
C GLN A 1091 -24.71 29.95 -24.29
N ALA A 1092 -24.75 29.13 -23.24
CA ALA A 1092 -23.63 28.32 -22.76
C ALA A 1092 -24.11 26.89 -22.45
N SER A 1093 -23.82 25.95 -23.35
CA SER A 1093 -24.35 24.56 -23.31
C SER A 1093 -23.41 23.52 -22.69
N SER A 1094 -22.19 23.90 -22.29
CA SER A 1094 -21.24 22.95 -21.72
C SER A 1094 -21.65 22.49 -20.31
N ALA A 1095 -21.40 21.22 -19.98
CA ALA A 1095 -21.64 20.68 -18.64
C ALA A 1095 -20.88 21.47 -17.55
N GLN A 1096 -19.73 22.04 -17.92
CA GLN A 1096 -18.91 22.89 -17.06
C GLN A 1096 -19.57 24.26 -16.78
N ALA A 1097 -20.27 24.85 -17.76
CA ALA A 1097 -20.99 26.11 -17.59
C ALA A 1097 -22.14 25.99 -16.58
N ARG A 1098 -22.89 24.88 -16.57
CA ARG A 1098 -23.91 24.60 -15.55
C ARG A 1098 -23.29 24.49 -14.16
N SER A 1099 -22.17 23.76 -14.03
CA SER A 1099 -21.49 23.64 -12.75
C SER A 1099 -21.00 24.99 -12.20
N TYR A 1100 -20.56 25.92 -13.05
CA TYR A 1100 -20.20 27.28 -12.62
C TYR A 1100 -21.43 28.15 -12.29
N ALA A 1101 -22.54 27.97 -13.01
CA ALA A 1101 -23.78 28.71 -12.80
C ALA A 1101 -24.33 28.55 -11.38
N ASP A 1102 -24.22 27.37 -10.78
CA ASP A 1102 -24.76 27.12 -9.43
C ASP A 1102 -23.93 27.75 -8.29
N ARG A 1103 -22.77 28.34 -8.61
CA ARG A 1103 -21.76 28.75 -7.60
C ARG A 1103 -21.84 30.19 -7.14
N PHE A 1104 -22.55 31.06 -7.85
CA PHE A 1104 -22.54 32.49 -7.49
C PHE A 1104 -23.07 32.77 -6.08
N ARG A 1105 -24.04 31.96 -5.60
CA ARG A 1105 -24.59 32.07 -4.23
C ARG A 1105 -23.58 31.64 -3.15
N PRO A 1106 -22.95 30.45 -3.21
CA PRO A 1106 -21.86 30.09 -2.31
C PRO A 1106 -20.71 31.11 -2.28
N VAL A 1107 -20.31 31.64 -3.44
CA VAL A 1107 -19.23 32.64 -3.52
C VAL A 1107 -19.66 33.96 -2.88
N ALA A 1108 -20.89 34.42 -3.12
CA ALA A 1108 -21.44 35.60 -2.43
C ALA A 1108 -21.44 35.40 -0.91
N LYS A 1109 -21.80 34.20 -0.44
CA LYS A 1109 -21.76 33.86 0.98
C LYS A 1109 -20.36 34.02 1.58
N MET A 1110 -19.29 33.65 0.87
CA MET A 1110 -17.92 33.85 1.38
C MET A 1110 -17.59 35.34 1.60
N GLY A 1111 -18.05 36.22 0.72
CA GLY A 1111 -17.92 37.67 0.89
C GLY A 1111 -18.74 38.20 2.07
N LEU A 1112 -19.95 37.65 2.28
CA LEU A 1112 -20.83 37.99 3.40
C LEU A 1112 -20.28 37.49 4.75
N ASP A 1113 -19.70 36.29 4.79
CA ASP A 1113 -19.13 35.74 6.02
C ASP A 1113 -18.00 36.67 6.54
N ILE A 1114 -17.20 37.30 5.65
CA ILE A 1114 -16.20 38.32 6.02
C ILE A 1114 -16.85 39.57 6.62
N ILE A 1115 -18.01 39.97 6.10
CA ILE A 1115 -18.77 41.12 6.61
C ILE A 1115 -19.33 40.79 7.99
N ASP A 1116 -19.91 39.60 8.15
CA ASP A 1116 -20.52 39.15 9.40
C ASP A 1116 -19.47 38.96 10.51
N ASP A 1117 -18.28 38.46 10.17
CA ASP A 1117 -17.15 38.29 11.10
C ASP A 1117 -16.47 39.62 11.49
N HIS A 1118 -16.80 40.75 10.83
CA HIS A 1118 -16.17 42.04 11.12
C HIS A 1118 -16.67 42.64 12.46
N PRO A 1119 -15.78 43.05 13.39
CA PRO A 1119 -16.21 43.65 14.66
C PRO A 1119 -17.08 44.90 14.45
N GLY A 1120 -18.32 44.89 14.96
CA GLY A 1120 -19.29 45.99 14.80
C GLY A 1120 -20.17 45.89 13.54
N SER A 1121 -20.22 44.73 12.88
CA SER A 1121 -21.09 44.43 11.72
C SER A 1121 -22.54 44.12 12.06
N LYS A 1122 -22.85 43.73 13.31
CA LYS A 1122 -24.22 43.62 13.82
C LYS A 1122 -24.79 45.03 14.00
N LEU A 1123 -25.42 45.54 12.94
CA LEU A 1123 -26.46 46.55 13.05
C LEU A 1123 -27.68 45.94 13.74
#